data_AF-A0A8J2IXR5-F1
#
_entry.id   AF-A0A8J2IXR5-F1
#
_cell.length_a   1.000
_cell.length_b   1.000
_cell.length_c   1.000
_cell.angle_alpha   90.00
_cell.angle_beta   90.00
_cell.angle_gamma   90.00
#
_symmetry.space_group_name_H-M   'P 1'
#
loop_
_entity.id
_entity.type
_entity.pdbx_description
1 polymer ?
#
loop_
_entity_poly.entity_id
_entity_poly.type
_entity_poly.pdbx_seq_one_letter_code
_entity_poly.pdbx_strand_id
1 'polypeptide(L)'
;MLESTAVHIFLDEMVVRTLDRSQSRGFLDGMHDTFATSAPDSMLMSAAKVAVLASLANRYRRDSLFSIVRKRYGQLLKEYVMSLSMPSESSSVEQFFTAVLLGIYELMACNSASPTRHRIHVQGLSSILQRGISSPPSTSKIGIHLPGTWLVTKGAMTHTQGAGILGSPLDDNSQRSLDRIMVKLTPLTSRSEQLLAEPSPSREALLELYRDLIEFTDEVAHWGDDQPLSWGPELAGYVLQDAPQNCDTPWVCPGPVEKYFDMYVATAWNSWRSLYIVWLDQLYHVSNALGRFDLTPQFVTKMNNLIIGVKASIPYFLSRNVEEYVQQVNAGKHTVHSNHLSGALMLFHHMYSIGRCTIVDAETRKYLGDTLRWIGNEMGIGNAAVLADCLQPNEQGPSKMKSLRALHALKSLRPTTMTVTTVPSTHPIAQRGPLSQTPNAQLHQSSDLQYQRREAHIPKSSNENEPLYVLTLFTDKKHHEYMTALRRDWFPSHLLKVDAHVTLFHALPGSKLAEMKQDIGTIAAGAKKFPIVVDTKGVFEMNKGVGINVSTSGSGQYKAGRIRLELRQKWERFLSKQDNNKKWNAHYTIMNKQDDKEEIRKCVEYLNEGHANHAGTVEGLSLWLYDKGRWKPDEVWKFMDRPPPASKSEN
;
A
#
# COMPACT_ATOMS: atom_id res chain seq x y z
N MET A 1 0.26 -42.55 -4.50
CA MET A 1 -0.91 -41.96 -3.83
C MET A 1 -0.64 -40.51 -3.38
N LEU A 2 0.43 -40.22 -2.63
CA LEU A 2 0.72 -38.82 -2.20
C LEU A 2 1.06 -37.88 -3.38
N GLU A 3 1.77 -38.38 -4.40
CA GLU A 3 2.12 -37.59 -5.59
C GLU A 3 0.94 -37.32 -6.52
N SER A 4 -0.02 -38.25 -6.58
CA SER A 4 -1.23 -38.11 -7.40
C SER A 4 -2.20 -37.10 -6.81
N THR A 5 -2.13 -36.82 -5.50
CA THR A 5 -2.96 -35.79 -4.83
C THR A 5 -2.21 -34.49 -4.56
N ALA A 6 -0.88 -34.46 -4.71
CA ALA A 6 -0.04 -33.30 -4.36
C ALA A 6 -0.50 -31.99 -5.03
N VAL A 7 -0.90 -32.02 -6.30
CA VAL A 7 -1.41 -30.82 -6.99
C VAL A 7 -2.70 -30.29 -6.35
N HIS A 8 -3.62 -31.19 -5.96
CA HIS A 8 -4.84 -30.79 -5.25
C HIS A 8 -4.53 -30.21 -3.87
N ILE A 9 -3.61 -30.82 -3.12
CA ILE A 9 -3.16 -30.29 -1.83
C ILE A 9 -2.51 -28.92 -2.02
N PHE A 10 -1.70 -28.73 -3.06
CA PHE A 10 -1.10 -27.44 -3.37
C PHE A 10 -2.16 -26.35 -3.64
N LEU A 11 -3.18 -26.67 -4.44
CA LEU A 11 -4.26 -25.73 -4.76
C LEU A 11 -5.10 -25.36 -3.53
N ASP A 12 -5.30 -26.30 -2.59
CA ASP A 12 -6.01 -26.06 -1.33
C ASP A 12 -5.16 -25.27 -0.32
N GLU A 13 -3.89 -25.64 -0.16
CA GLU A 13 -3.04 -25.11 0.90
C GLU A 13 -2.30 -23.82 0.53
N MET A 14 -1.97 -23.60 -0.74
CA MET A 14 -1.07 -22.51 -1.15
C MET A 14 -1.72 -21.45 -2.04
N VAL A 15 -2.94 -21.66 -2.54
CA VAL A 15 -3.61 -20.70 -3.43
C VAL A 15 -4.73 -19.99 -2.69
N VAL A 16 -4.67 -18.66 -2.63
CA VAL A 16 -5.76 -17.83 -2.12
C VAL A 16 -6.47 -17.21 -3.32
N ARG A 17 -7.66 -17.73 -3.62
CA ARG A 17 -8.53 -17.13 -4.64
C ARG A 17 -9.09 -15.82 -4.12
N THR A 18 -9.14 -14.81 -4.98
CA THR A 18 -9.81 -13.56 -4.66
C THR A 18 -11.32 -13.74 -4.60
N LEU A 19 -11.94 -13.22 -3.53
CA LEU A 19 -13.40 -13.17 -3.39
C LEU A 19 -14.03 -12.11 -4.29
N ASP A 20 -13.27 -11.05 -4.59
CA ASP A 20 -13.66 -9.95 -5.47
C ASP A 20 -12.41 -9.38 -6.15
N ARG A 21 -12.27 -9.62 -7.46
CA ARG A 21 -11.14 -9.15 -8.28
C ARG A 21 -11.00 -7.63 -8.32
N SER A 22 -12.03 -6.88 -7.95
CA SER A 22 -11.93 -5.43 -7.82
C SER A 22 -11.20 -5.03 -6.53
N GLN A 23 -11.34 -5.82 -5.47
CA GLN A 23 -10.81 -5.48 -4.15
C GLN A 23 -9.53 -6.20 -3.82
N SER A 24 -9.33 -7.42 -4.33
CA SER A 24 -8.18 -8.24 -4.03
C SER A 24 -7.63 -8.92 -5.27
N ARG A 25 -6.31 -9.11 -5.27
CA ARG A 25 -5.60 -9.86 -6.31
C ARG A 25 -5.30 -11.31 -5.91
N GLY A 26 -5.63 -11.72 -4.68
CA GLY A 26 -5.37 -13.05 -4.16
C GLY A 26 -3.88 -13.39 -4.00
N PHE A 27 -3.57 -14.67 -3.82
CA PHE A 27 -2.22 -15.21 -3.75
C PHE A 27 -2.11 -16.43 -4.65
N LEU A 28 -1.24 -16.36 -5.66
CA LEU A 28 -1.21 -17.30 -6.78
C LEU A 28 -2.60 -17.44 -7.46
N ASP A 29 -3.37 -16.35 -7.50
CA ASP A 29 -4.69 -16.35 -8.11
C ASP A 29 -4.63 -16.69 -9.61
N GLY A 30 -5.62 -17.44 -10.10
CA GLY A 30 -5.64 -17.98 -11.45
C GLY A 30 -4.82 -19.26 -11.67
N MET A 31 -4.08 -19.76 -10.66
CA MET A 31 -3.32 -21.01 -10.80
C MET A 31 -4.21 -22.22 -11.12
N HIS A 32 -5.47 -22.21 -10.67
CA HIS A 32 -6.45 -23.22 -11.01
C HIS A 32 -6.71 -23.30 -12.53
N ASP A 33 -6.89 -22.14 -13.16
CA ASP A 33 -7.15 -22.05 -14.60
C ASP A 33 -5.89 -22.42 -15.37
N THR A 34 -4.72 -21.92 -14.93
CA THR A 34 -3.42 -22.29 -15.52
C THR A 34 -3.22 -23.81 -15.50
N PHE A 35 -3.44 -24.46 -14.35
CA PHE A 35 -3.31 -25.91 -14.22
C PHE A 35 -4.31 -26.69 -15.08
N ALA A 36 -5.53 -26.18 -15.25
CA ALA A 36 -6.52 -26.81 -16.13
C ALA A 36 -6.07 -26.82 -17.61
N THR A 37 -5.24 -25.84 -18.00
CA THR A 37 -4.72 -25.71 -19.37
C THR A 37 -3.32 -26.28 -19.58
N SER A 38 -2.56 -26.55 -18.52
CA SER A 38 -1.20 -27.11 -18.59
C SER A 38 -1.21 -28.62 -18.74
N ALA A 39 -0.18 -29.16 -19.41
CA ALA A 39 0.03 -30.59 -19.51
C ALA A 39 0.26 -31.22 -18.10
N PRO A 40 -0.27 -32.43 -17.80
CA PRO A 40 -0.14 -33.06 -16.47
C PRO A 40 1.30 -33.30 -15.99
N ASP A 41 2.23 -33.43 -16.93
CA ASP A 41 3.67 -33.66 -16.77
C ASP A 41 4.50 -32.38 -16.94
N SER A 42 3.87 -31.21 -17.03
CA SER A 42 4.59 -29.96 -17.24
C SER A 42 5.52 -29.59 -16.08
N MET A 43 6.51 -28.74 -16.38
CA MET A 43 7.43 -28.21 -15.36
C MET A 43 6.68 -27.47 -14.25
N LEU A 44 5.61 -26.75 -14.58
CA LEU A 44 4.79 -26.03 -13.61
C LEU A 44 4.08 -26.99 -12.65
N MET A 45 3.45 -28.05 -13.17
CA MET A 45 2.82 -29.10 -12.36
C MET A 45 3.84 -29.77 -11.44
N SER A 46 5.04 -30.03 -11.96
CA SER A 46 6.14 -30.61 -11.19
C SER A 46 6.66 -29.67 -10.11
N ALA A 47 6.74 -28.37 -10.38
CA ALA A 47 7.15 -27.34 -9.42
C ALA A 47 6.16 -27.23 -8.24
N ALA A 48 4.86 -27.27 -8.53
CA ALA A 48 3.80 -27.29 -7.52
C ALA A 48 3.90 -28.51 -6.59
N LYS A 49 4.10 -29.70 -7.19
CA LYS A 49 4.29 -30.96 -6.45
C LYS A 49 5.49 -30.88 -5.52
N VAL A 50 6.66 -30.43 -5.99
CA VAL A 50 7.85 -30.39 -5.13
C VAL A 50 7.70 -29.37 -4.00
N ALA A 51 7.07 -28.22 -4.24
CA ALA A 51 6.85 -27.20 -3.21
C ALA A 51 6.00 -27.72 -2.04
N VAL A 52 4.83 -28.32 -2.33
CA VAL A 52 3.94 -28.84 -1.28
C VAL A 52 4.50 -30.09 -0.61
N LEU A 53 5.14 -30.99 -1.37
CA LEU A 53 5.74 -32.20 -0.80
C LEU A 53 6.92 -31.88 0.11
N ALA A 54 7.68 -30.81 -0.17
CA ALA A 54 8.72 -30.33 0.73
C ALA A 54 8.15 -29.85 2.07
N SER A 55 7.05 -29.09 2.04
CA SER A 55 6.35 -28.66 3.26
C SER A 55 5.85 -29.87 4.08
N LEU A 56 5.20 -30.84 3.44
CA LEU A 56 4.74 -32.06 4.11
C LEU A 56 5.89 -32.90 4.67
N ALA A 57 7.01 -32.99 3.95
CA ALA A 57 8.20 -33.68 4.41
C ALA A 57 8.75 -33.06 5.70
N ASN A 58 8.78 -31.72 5.79
CA ASN A 58 9.18 -31.02 7.02
C ASN A 58 8.17 -31.21 8.14
N ARG A 59 6.89 -30.94 7.87
CA ARG A 59 5.81 -31.01 8.85
C ARG A 59 5.76 -32.36 9.55
N TYR A 60 5.93 -33.44 8.79
CA TYR A 60 5.91 -34.81 9.32
C TYR A 60 7.30 -35.41 9.59
N ARG A 61 8.36 -34.60 9.48
CA ARG A 61 9.76 -35.00 9.72
C ARG A 61 10.15 -36.29 8.99
N ARG A 62 9.81 -36.38 7.70
CA ARG A 62 10.05 -37.56 6.84
C ARG A 62 11.27 -37.36 5.94
N ASP A 63 12.45 -37.73 6.44
CA ASP A 63 13.71 -37.58 5.70
C ASP A 63 13.75 -38.32 4.36
N SER A 64 13.11 -39.49 4.28
CA SER A 64 13.00 -40.28 3.05
C SER A 64 12.23 -39.53 1.96
N LEU A 65 11.12 -38.89 2.32
CA LEU A 65 10.35 -38.05 1.40
C LEU A 65 11.17 -36.82 1.01
N PHE A 66 11.85 -36.19 1.98
CA PHE A 66 12.68 -35.02 1.73
C PHE A 66 13.78 -35.29 0.69
N SER A 67 14.45 -36.45 0.79
CA SER A 67 15.48 -36.88 -0.17
C SER A 67 14.91 -37.04 -1.59
N ILE A 68 13.72 -37.66 -1.73
CA ILE A 68 13.03 -37.84 -3.01
C ILE A 68 12.67 -36.48 -3.63
N VAL A 69 12.08 -35.59 -2.83
CA VAL A 69 11.66 -34.26 -3.31
C VAL A 69 12.88 -33.43 -3.71
N ARG A 70 13.97 -33.46 -2.94
CA ARG A 70 15.22 -32.76 -3.26
C ARG A 70 15.83 -33.24 -4.58
N LYS A 71 15.82 -34.55 -4.85
CA LYS A 71 16.29 -35.11 -6.12
C LYS A 71 15.46 -34.60 -7.30
N ARG A 72 14.12 -34.61 -7.15
CA ARG A 72 13.19 -34.10 -8.17
C ARG A 72 13.35 -32.60 -8.41
N TYR A 73 13.50 -31.81 -7.36
CA TYR A 73 13.79 -30.38 -7.47
C TYR A 73 15.10 -30.14 -8.25
N GLY A 74 16.16 -30.87 -7.93
CA GLY A 74 17.44 -30.73 -8.63
C GLY A 74 17.36 -31.09 -10.12
N GLN A 75 16.51 -32.06 -10.50
CA GLN A 75 16.23 -32.38 -11.90
C GLN A 75 15.41 -31.26 -12.56
N LEU A 76 14.32 -30.84 -11.92
CA LEU A 76 13.43 -29.79 -12.42
C LEU A 76 14.16 -28.44 -12.61
N LEU A 77 15.07 -28.08 -11.72
CA LEU A 77 15.88 -26.88 -11.85
C LEU A 77 16.80 -26.94 -13.08
N LYS A 78 17.37 -28.11 -13.40
CA LYS A 78 18.17 -28.31 -14.62
C LYS A 78 17.32 -28.16 -15.87
N GLU A 79 16.17 -28.83 -15.91
CA GLU A 79 15.20 -28.74 -17.02
C GLU A 79 14.75 -27.30 -17.24
N TYR A 80 14.45 -26.58 -16.15
CA TYR A 80 14.06 -25.18 -16.20
C TYR A 80 15.18 -24.28 -16.76
N VAL A 81 16.42 -24.43 -16.29
CA VAL A 81 17.58 -23.65 -16.79
C VAL A 81 17.85 -23.95 -18.27
N MET A 82 17.73 -25.22 -18.69
CA MET A 82 17.83 -25.60 -20.10
C MET A 82 16.74 -24.91 -20.94
N SER A 83 15.50 -24.86 -20.45
CA SER A 83 14.40 -24.17 -21.13
C SER A 83 14.64 -22.66 -21.31
N LEU A 84 15.33 -22.02 -20.35
CA LEU A 84 15.69 -20.60 -20.42
C LEU A 84 16.85 -20.29 -21.39
N SER A 85 17.58 -21.32 -21.83
CA SER A 85 18.73 -21.17 -22.73
C SER A 85 18.30 -21.10 -24.20
N MET A 86 17.03 -21.39 -24.49
CA MET A 86 16.45 -21.22 -25.82
C MET A 86 16.19 -19.74 -26.10
N PRO A 87 16.61 -19.21 -27.27
CA PRO A 87 16.43 -17.80 -27.59
C PRO A 87 14.95 -17.47 -27.73
N SER A 88 14.44 -16.67 -26.80
CA SER A 88 13.11 -16.06 -26.84
C SER A 88 13.21 -14.62 -26.36
N GLU A 89 12.53 -13.70 -27.03
CA GLU A 89 12.44 -12.30 -26.63
C GLU A 89 11.61 -12.11 -25.35
N SER A 90 10.86 -13.11 -24.90
CA SER A 90 9.97 -13.04 -23.73
C SER A 90 9.71 -14.41 -23.08
N SER A 91 9.43 -14.43 -21.77
CA SER A 91 9.10 -15.67 -21.05
C SER A 91 7.60 -15.98 -21.08
N SER A 92 7.22 -17.26 -21.03
CA SER A 92 5.81 -17.65 -20.90
C SER A 92 5.30 -17.50 -19.46
N VAL A 93 3.98 -17.35 -19.28
CA VAL A 93 3.32 -17.34 -17.96
C VAL A 93 3.64 -18.61 -17.17
N GLU A 94 3.72 -19.76 -17.85
CA GLU A 94 4.07 -21.04 -17.24
C GLU A 94 5.53 -21.08 -16.74
N GLN A 95 6.49 -20.57 -17.52
CA GLN A 95 7.88 -20.45 -17.08
C GLN A 95 8.01 -19.53 -15.88
N PHE A 96 7.31 -18.40 -15.90
CA PHE A 96 7.28 -17.46 -14.80
C PHE A 96 6.77 -18.13 -13.51
N PHE A 97 5.61 -18.78 -13.55
CA PHE A 97 5.07 -19.46 -12.37
C PHE A 97 5.94 -20.64 -11.93
N THR A 98 6.57 -21.35 -12.87
CA THR A 98 7.55 -22.39 -12.53
C THR A 98 8.67 -21.82 -11.65
N ALA A 99 9.26 -20.69 -12.04
CA ALA A 99 10.28 -20.04 -11.22
C ALA A 99 9.77 -19.59 -9.85
N VAL A 100 8.55 -19.06 -9.77
CA VAL A 100 7.90 -18.70 -8.51
C VAL A 100 7.79 -19.91 -7.58
N LEU A 101 7.27 -21.04 -8.08
CA LEU A 101 7.07 -22.25 -7.29
C LEU A 101 8.39 -22.92 -6.88
N LEU A 102 9.43 -22.84 -7.71
CA LEU A 102 10.79 -23.24 -7.30
C LEU A 102 11.31 -22.36 -6.15
N GLY A 103 10.97 -21.07 -6.15
CA GLY A 103 11.29 -20.16 -5.05
C GLY A 103 10.55 -20.52 -3.76
N ILE A 104 9.27 -20.89 -3.86
CA ILE A 104 8.48 -21.40 -2.72
C ILE A 104 9.06 -22.71 -2.20
N TYR A 105 9.46 -23.64 -3.08
CA TYR A 105 10.17 -24.85 -2.67
C TYR A 105 11.40 -24.54 -1.83
N GLU A 106 12.22 -23.55 -2.22
CA GLU A 106 13.39 -23.14 -1.43
C GLU A 106 12.94 -22.64 -0.03
N LEU A 107 11.83 -21.91 0.10
CA LEU A 107 11.34 -21.52 1.43
C LEU A 107 10.90 -22.72 2.28
N MET A 108 10.25 -23.70 1.66
CA MET A 108 9.84 -24.92 2.34
C MET A 108 11.06 -25.73 2.77
N ALA A 109 11.95 -26.07 1.84
CA ALA A 109 13.07 -26.98 2.07
C ALA A 109 14.22 -26.42 2.93
N CYS A 110 14.12 -25.18 3.41
CA CYS A 110 15.17 -24.53 4.20
C CYS A 110 15.36 -25.20 5.57
N ASN A 111 16.60 -25.39 6.00
CA ASN A 111 16.92 -25.77 7.38
C ASN A 111 18.31 -25.28 7.80
N SER A 112 18.65 -25.36 9.08
CA SER A 112 19.89 -24.81 9.64
C SER A 112 21.16 -25.49 9.09
N ALA A 113 21.07 -26.75 8.64
CA ALA A 113 22.19 -27.48 8.02
C ALA A 113 22.37 -27.15 6.53
N SER A 114 21.31 -26.70 5.86
CA SER A 114 21.30 -26.35 4.44
C SER A 114 20.44 -25.09 4.25
N PRO A 115 20.97 -23.91 4.65
CA PRO A 115 20.25 -22.66 4.45
C PRO A 115 20.06 -22.45 2.94
N THR A 116 18.81 -22.22 2.54
CA THR A 116 18.44 -22.15 1.12
C THR A 116 19.07 -21.00 0.40
N ARG A 117 19.27 -21.19 -0.91
CA ARG A 117 19.79 -20.16 -1.81
C ARG A 117 18.66 -19.27 -2.33
N HIS A 118 17.54 -19.21 -1.63
CA HIS A 118 16.35 -18.44 -2.02
C HIS A 118 16.69 -17.03 -2.47
N ARG A 119 17.60 -16.32 -1.78
CA ARG A 119 18.13 -15.02 -2.23
C ARG A 119 18.71 -15.03 -3.65
N ILE A 120 19.53 -16.02 -3.98
CA ILE A 120 20.14 -16.17 -5.30
C ILE A 120 19.05 -16.51 -6.33
N HIS A 121 18.11 -17.37 -5.97
CA HIS A 121 16.96 -17.72 -6.80
C HIS A 121 16.13 -16.49 -7.18
N VAL A 122 15.85 -15.63 -6.21
CA VAL A 122 15.11 -14.37 -6.38
C VAL A 122 15.86 -13.38 -7.27
N GLN A 123 17.18 -13.29 -7.12
CA GLN A 123 18.01 -12.48 -8.03
C GLN A 123 17.94 -13.01 -9.47
N GLY A 124 17.96 -14.34 -9.65
CA GLY A 124 17.75 -14.97 -10.96
C GLY A 124 16.36 -14.65 -11.55
N LEU A 125 15.30 -14.73 -10.74
CA LEU A 125 13.93 -14.39 -11.16
C LEU A 125 13.79 -12.93 -11.59
N SER A 126 14.45 -12.00 -10.89
CA SER A 126 14.52 -10.58 -11.29
C SER A 126 15.10 -10.42 -12.69
N SER A 127 16.19 -11.14 -13.00
CA SER A 127 16.81 -11.10 -14.33
C SER A 127 15.90 -11.67 -15.43
N ILE A 128 15.03 -12.63 -15.09
CA ILE A 128 14.02 -13.17 -16.01
C ILE A 128 12.93 -12.14 -16.27
N LEU A 129 12.40 -11.51 -15.22
CA LEU A 129 11.36 -10.48 -15.33
C LEU A 129 11.79 -9.28 -16.18
N GLN A 130 13.06 -8.90 -16.13
CA GLN A 130 13.61 -7.83 -16.98
C GLN A 130 13.57 -8.15 -18.48
N ARG A 131 13.38 -9.42 -18.88
CA ARG A 131 13.18 -9.83 -20.29
C ARG A 131 11.73 -9.70 -20.77
N GLY A 132 10.76 -9.49 -19.87
CA GLY A 132 9.33 -9.40 -20.19
C GLY A 132 8.62 -10.75 -20.31
N ILE A 133 7.28 -10.75 -20.14
CA ILE A 133 6.40 -11.93 -20.22
C ILE A 133 5.49 -11.78 -21.44
N SER A 134 5.44 -12.79 -22.32
CA SER A 134 4.49 -12.84 -23.44
C SER A 134 3.14 -13.38 -22.98
N SER A 135 2.05 -12.66 -23.27
CA SER A 135 0.68 -13.11 -23.01
C SER A 135 -0.22 -12.87 -24.24
N PRO A 136 -1.10 -13.81 -24.63
CA PRO A 136 -2.09 -13.59 -25.68
C PRO A 136 -3.21 -12.63 -25.22
N PRO A 137 -3.86 -11.88 -26.15
CA PRO A 137 -4.69 -10.70 -25.80
C PRO A 137 -6.01 -10.97 -25.05
N SER A 138 -6.39 -12.23 -24.80
CA SER A 138 -7.72 -12.56 -24.27
C SER A 138 -7.74 -13.48 -23.06
N THR A 139 -6.59 -13.92 -22.56
CA THR A 139 -6.53 -14.72 -21.34
C THR A 139 -5.60 -14.07 -20.34
N SER A 140 -6.25 -13.47 -19.34
CA SER A 140 -5.83 -13.49 -17.94
C SER A 140 -5.24 -12.18 -17.38
N LYS A 141 -6.11 -11.44 -16.69
CA LYS A 141 -5.75 -10.58 -15.56
C LYS A 141 -5.30 -11.47 -14.40
N ILE A 142 -4.22 -12.24 -14.59
CA ILE A 142 -3.61 -13.05 -13.52
C ILE A 142 -2.80 -12.09 -12.65
N GLY A 143 -3.29 -11.87 -11.43
CA GLY A 143 -2.56 -11.16 -10.39
C GLY A 143 -1.40 -12.03 -9.92
N ILE A 144 -0.19 -11.71 -10.36
CA ILE A 144 1.02 -12.33 -9.85
C ILE A 144 1.38 -11.62 -8.54
N HIS A 145 1.17 -12.29 -7.40
CA HIS A 145 1.56 -11.78 -6.09
C HIS A 145 2.41 -12.81 -5.36
N LEU A 146 3.67 -12.46 -5.06
CA LEU A 146 4.53 -13.20 -4.14
C LEU A 146 4.72 -12.38 -2.85
N PRO A 147 3.92 -12.61 -1.82
CA PRO A 147 4.27 -12.24 -0.46
C PRO A 147 5.47 -13.07 0.00
N GLY A 148 6.51 -12.41 0.48
CA GLY A 148 7.67 -13.05 1.11
C GLY A 148 9.02 -12.83 0.43
N THR A 149 9.07 -12.22 -0.76
CA THR A 149 10.33 -12.08 -1.52
C THR A 149 11.03 -10.72 -1.34
N TRP A 150 10.50 -9.85 -0.48
CA TRP A 150 10.76 -8.40 -0.53
C TRP A 150 12.08 -7.95 0.09
N LEU A 151 12.78 -8.80 0.85
CA LEU A 151 14.03 -8.42 1.52
C LEU A 151 15.30 -8.50 0.63
N VAL A 152 15.21 -8.85 -0.67
CA VAL A 152 16.44 -9.15 -1.45
C VAL A 152 16.49 -8.65 -2.90
N THR A 153 15.46 -8.03 -3.46
CA THR A 153 15.50 -7.53 -4.84
C THR A 153 15.98 -6.08 -4.92
N LYS A 154 17.31 -5.89 -4.88
CA LYS A 154 17.97 -4.61 -5.20
C LYS A 154 17.79 -4.14 -6.67
N GLY A 155 17.05 -4.87 -7.53
CA GLY A 155 17.04 -4.59 -8.98
C GLY A 155 15.81 -5.00 -9.80
N ALA A 156 14.75 -5.55 -9.21
CA ALA A 156 13.56 -5.97 -9.98
C ALA A 156 12.52 -4.86 -10.21
N MET A 157 12.55 -3.80 -9.40
CA MET A 157 11.43 -2.84 -9.32
C MET A 157 11.69 -1.51 -10.04
N THR A 158 12.75 -1.40 -10.84
CA THR A 158 13.10 -0.11 -11.47
C THR A 158 12.18 0.29 -12.61
N HIS A 159 11.32 -0.59 -13.13
CA HIS A 159 10.37 -0.21 -14.18
C HIS A 159 9.06 -0.99 -14.07
N THR A 160 8.01 -0.32 -13.65
CA THR A 160 6.65 -0.53 -14.16
C THR A 160 5.86 0.76 -13.94
N GLN A 161 5.63 1.52 -15.02
CA GLN A 161 4.52 2.46 -15.05
C GLN A 161 3.23 1.62 -15.10
N GLY A 162 2.67 1.29 -13.92
CA GLY A 162 1.42 0.53 -13.81
C GLY A 162 1.28 -0.23 -12.48
N ALA A 163 0.05 -0.25 -11.94
CA ALA A 163 -0.51 -1.07 -10.85
C ALA A 163 0.48 -1.73 -9.87
N GLY A 164 0.59 -1.20 -8.65
CA GLY A 164 1.37 -1.80 -7.56
C GLY A 164 0.96 -3.24 -7.22
N ILE A 165 1.92 -4.04 -6.75
CA ILE A 165 1.77 -5.46 -6.40
C ILE A 165 1.02 -5.61 -5.06
N LEU A 166 1.21 -4.68 -4.12
CA LEU A 166 0.51 -4.65 -2.82
C LEU A 166 -0.40 -3.42 -2.76
N GLY A 167 -1.52 -3.48 -3.49
CA GLY A 167 -2.48 -2.39 -3.60
C GLY A 167 -3.81 -2.81 -4.22
N SER A 168 -4.86 -2.06 -3.87
CA SER A 168 -6.20 -2.31 -4.38
C SER A 168 -6.27 -2.23 -5.91
N PRO A 169 -6.84 -3.24 -6.60
CA PRO A 169 -7.07 -3.17 -8.05
C PRO A 169 -7.99 -2.02 -8.48
N LEU A 170 -8.84 -1.54 -7.59
CA LEU A 170 -9.69 -0.36 -7.82
C LEU A 170 -8.92 0.95 -7.83
N ASP A 171 -7.67 0.96 -7.36
CA ASP A 171 -6.85 2.16 -7.21
C ASP A 171 -5.44 1.94 -7.76
N ASP A 172 -5.35 1.51 -9.03
CA ASP A 172 -4.08 1.38 -9.76
C ASP A 172 -3.25 2.68 -9.81
N ASN A 173 -3.87 3.82 -9.46
CA ASN A 173 -3.24 5.14 -9.27
C ASN A 173 -3.28 5.62 -7.80
N SER A 174 -3.11 4.71 -6.83
CA SER A 174 -2.99 5.07 -5.41
C SER A 174 -1.94 6.18 -5.21
N GLN A 175 -2.29 7.20 -4.41
CA GLN A 175 -1.38 8.32 -4.12
C GLN A 175 -0.08 7.82 -3.48
N ARG A 176 -0.19 6.82 -2.59
CA ARG A 176 0.92 6.10 -1.97
C ARG A 176 0.78 4.61 -2.26
N SER A 177 1.66 4.10 -3.11
CA SER A 177 1.81 2.66 -3.35
C SER A 177 2.83 2.06 -2.38
N LEU A 178 2.53 0.90 -1.79
CA LEU A 178 3.49 0.17 -0.95
C LEU A 178 4.77 -0.16 -1.73
N ASP A 179 4.66 -0.53 -2.99
CA ASP A 179 5.82 -0.84 -3.84
C ASP A 179 6.76 0.36 -3.96
N ARG A 180 6.19 1.55 -4.16
CA ARG A 180 6.97 2.79 -4.21
C ARG A 180 7.61 3.11 -2.86
N ILE A 181 6.89 2.92 -1.76
CA ILE A 181 7.43 3.09 -0.41
C ILE A 181 8.61 2.14 -0.18
N MET A 182 8.47 0.86 -0.55
CA MET A 182 9.54 -0.14 -0.42
C MET A 182 10.79 0.22 -1.23
N VAL A 183 10.61 0.61 -2.49
CA VAL A 183 11.71 1.00 -3.38
C VAL A 183 12.47 2.20 -2.81
N LYS A 184 11.76 3.20 -2.27
CA LYS A 184 12.37 4.38 -1.66
C LYS A 184 13.02 4.11 -0.30
N LEU A 185 12.47 3.21 0.51
CA LEU A 185 13.03 2.88 1.83
C LEU A 185 14.32 2.05 1.74
N THR A 186 14.50 1.28 0.67
CA THR A 186 15.67 0.41 0.47
C THR A 186 17.02 1.15 0.51
N PRO A 187 17.26 2.24 -0.25
CA PRO A 187 18.51 2.99 -0.18
C PRO A 187 18.71 3.65 1.20
N LEU A 188 17.64 4.16 1.83
CA LEU A 188 17.69 4.73 3.18
C LEU A 188 18.12 3.69 4.23
N THR A 189 17.59 2.48 4.12
CA THR A 189 17.96 1.36 4.98
C THR A 189 19.44 1.01 4.81
N SER A 190 19.90 0.88 3.56
CA SER A 190 21.31 0.57 3.28
C SER A 190 22.26 1.64 3.80
N ARG A 191 21.91 2.93 3.65
CA ARG A 191 22.69 4.07 4.15
C ARG A 191 22.70 4.12 5.68
N SER A 192 21.57 3.86 6.32
CA SER A 192 21.44 3.77 7.79
C SER A 192 22.34 2.66 8.34
N GLU A 193 22.28 1.46 7.76
CA GLU A 193 23.11 0.33 8.17
C GLU A 193 24.61 0.62 8.02
N GLN A 194 25.02 1.29 6.93
CA GLN A 194 26.41 1.63 6.69
C GLN A 194 26.92 2.65 7.71
N LEU A 195 26.21 3.76 7.88
CA LEU A 195 26.62 4.84 8.80
C LEU A 195 26.61 4.38 10.26
N LEU A 196 25.56 3.68 10.71
CA LEU A 196 25.45 3.22 12.10
C LEU A 196 26.40 2.06 12.43
N ALA A 197 27.05 1.46 11.43
CA ALA A 197 28.10 0.46 11.65
C ALA A 197 29.49 1.09 11.86
N GLU A 198 29.68 2.37 11.52
CA GLU A 198 30.92 3.07 11.77
C GLU A 198 31.09 3.35 13.27
N PRO A 199 32.28 3.18 13.87
CA PRO A 199 32.49 3.48 15.29
C PRO A 199 32.23 4.94 15.65
N SER A 200 32.47 5.85 14.71
CA SER A 200 32.31 7.30 14.85
C SER A 200 31.74 7.89 13.55
N PRO A 201 30.43 7.74 13.28
CA PRO A 201 29.82 8.26 12.06
C PRO A 201 29.91 9.78 11.97
N SER A 202 30.10 10.31 10.75
CA SER A 202 30.06 11.77 10.53
C SER A 202 28.70 12.33 10.93
N ARG A 203 28.72 13.40 11.74
CA ARG A 203 27.52 14.09 12.19
C ARG A 203 26.76 14.73 11.03
N GLU A 204 27.48 15.25 10.03
CA GLU A 204 26.92 15.83 8.81
C GLU A 204 26.18 14.76 8.00
N ALA A 205 26.79 13.58 7.81
CA ALA A 205 26.17 12.45 7.11
C ALA A 205 24.92 11.94 7.84
N LEU A 206 24.94 11.89 9.18
CA LEU A 206 23.77 11.54 9.99
C LEU A 206 22.66 12.58 9.88
N LEU A 207 22.98 13.89 9.85
CA LEU A 207 21.99 14.95 9.67
C LEU A 207 21.35 14.92 8.27
N GLU A 208 22.12 14.58 7.24
CA GLU A 208 21.59 14.37 5.89
C GLU A 208 20.64 13.17 5.85
N LEU A 209 21.07 12.01 6.35
CA LEU A 209 20.22 10.83 6.45
C LEU A 209 18.95 11.09 7.29
N TYR A 210 19.06 11.81 8.40
CA TYR A 210 17.91 12.19 9.23
C TYR A 210 16.91 13.04 8.45
N ARG A 211 17.37 14.01 7.66
CA ARG A 211 16.51 14.84 6.80
C ARG A 211 15.78 13.99 5.76
N ASP A 212 16.49 13.09 5.08
CA ASP A 212 15.91 12.19 4.09
C ASP A 212 14.84 11.27 4.72
N LEU A 213 15.12 10.73 5.92
CA LEU A 213 14.17 9.90 6.67
C LEU A 213 12.92 10.70 7.08
N ILE A 214 13.09 11.95 7.51
CA ILE A 214 11.98 12.82 7.89
C ILE A 214 11.14 13.24 6.67
N GLU A 215 11.74 13.55 5.53
CA GLU A 215 11.00 13.85 4.29
C GLU A 215 10.13 12.66 3.86
N PHE A 216 10.58 11.44 4.16
CA PHE A 216 9.84 10.21 3.87
C PHE A 216 8.67 9.92 4.84
N THR A 217 8.51 10.70 5.92
CA THR A 217 7.47 10.48 6.96
C THR A 217 6.07 10.38 6.38
N ASP A 218 5.70 11.32 5.51
CA ASP A 218 4.35 11.40 4.97
C ASP A 218 3.96 10.19 4.11
N GLU A 219 4.94 9.62 3.39
CA GLU A 219 4.73 8.44 2.55
C GLU A 219 4.49 7.19 3.40
N VAL A 220 5.28 7.00 4.45
CA VAL A 220 5.18 5.82 5.33
C VAL A 220 3.99 5.94 6.29
N ALA A 221 3.76 7.11 6.89
CA ALA A 221 2.82 7.24 7.99
C ALA A 221 1.33 7.11 7.57
N HIS A 222 1.00 7.48 6.33
CA HIS A 222 -0.37 7.68 5.88
C HIS A 222 -0.84 6.69 4.80
N TRP A 223 -0.03 5.68 4.44
CA TRP A 223 -0.46 4.69 3.45
C TRP A 223 -1.79 4.00 3.84
N GLY A 224 -1.96 3.70 5.13
CA GLY A 224 -3.20 3.10 5.65
C GLY A 224 -4.43 4.00 5.48
N ASP A 225 -4.25 5.32 5.49
CA ASP A 225 -5.34 6.30 5.35
C ASP A 225 -5.84 6.39 3.89
N ASP A 226 -4.99 6.02 2.93
CA ASP A 226 -5.29 6.04 1.49
C ASP A 226 -6.05 4.77 1.03
N GLN A 227 -6.23 3.77 1.90
CA GLN A 227 -6.87 2.50 1.52
C GLN A 227 -8.41 2.58 1.49
N PRO A 228 -9.08 1.81 0.62
CA PRO A 228 -10.53 1.70 0.65
C PRO A 228 -11.04 1.23 2.02
N LEU A 229 -12.20 1.72 2.47
CA LEU A 229 -12.78 1.29 3.76
C LEU A 229 -12.96 -0.22 3.88
N SER A 230 -13.23 -0.91 2.76
CA SER A 230 -13.36 -2.37 2.74
C SER A 230 -12.06 -3.12 3.00
N TRP A 231 -10.92 -2.43 2.93
CA TRP A 231 -9.63 -2.98 3.35
C TRP A 231 -9.37 -2.77 4.84
N GLY A 232 -10.16 -1.96 5.55
CA GLY A 232 -9.95 -1.66 6.96
C GLY A 232 -9.94 -2.93 7.82
N PRO A 233 -9.01 -3.07 8.78
CA PRO A 233 -9.06 -4.17 9.75
C PRO A 233 -10.36 -4.09 10.55
N GLU A 234 -11.07 -5.21 10.63
CA GLU A 234 -12.29 -5.35 11.43
C GLU A 234 -11.99 -6.11 12.72
N LEU A 235 -12.62 -5.74 13.83
CA LEU A 235 -12.47 -6.46 15.08
C LEU A 235 -13.27 -7.77 15.03
N ALA A 236 -12.57 -8.91 15.09
CA ALA A 236 -13.18 -10.23 15.20
C ALA A 236 -13.54 -10.58 16.67
N GLY A 237 -12.76 -10.08 17.63
CA GLY A 237 -13.00 -10.28 19.06
C GLY A 237 -11.78 -9.96 19.91
N TYR A 238 -11.78 -10.43 21.16
CA TYR A 238 -10.67 -10.26 22.10
C TYR A 238 -10.28 -11.58 22.73
N VAL A 239 -8.98 -11.83 22.86
CA VAL A 239 -8.43 -12.90 23.70
C VAL A 239 -8.23 -12.33 25.11
N LEU A 240 -8.79 -12.99 26.12
CA LEU A 240 -8.75 -12.55 27.51
C LEU A 240 -7.37 -12.75 28.16
N GLN A 241 -7.03 -11.91 29.14
CA GLN A 241 -5.74 -11.93 29.82
C GLN A 241 -5.54 -13.19 30.70
N ASP A 242 -6.63 -13.80 31.18
CA ASP A 242 -6.64 -15.02 31.98
C ASP A 242 -6.68 -16.30 31.12
N ALA A 243 -6.54 -16.19 29.80
CA ALA A 243 -6.47 -17.37 28.93
C ALA A 243 -5.30 -18.27 29.37
N PRO A 244 -5.50 -19.60 29.48
CA PRO A 244 -4.51 -20.49 30.06
C PRO A 244 -3.19 -20.42 29.28
N GLN A 245 -2.11 -20.02 29.97
CA GLN A 245 -0.75 -19.95 29.42
C GLN A 245 -0.20 -21.32 28.98
N ASN A 246 -0.83 -22.42 29.41
CA ASN A 246 -0.55 -23.79 28.95
C ASN A 246 -1.23 -24.11 27.61
N CYS A 247 -1.18 -23.21 26.63
CA CYS A 247 -1.59 -23.54 25.27
C CYS A 247 -0.36 -24.03 24.50
N ASP A 248 -0.44 -25.18 23.85
CA ASP A 248 0.61 -25.69 22.93
C ASP A 248 0.81 -24.79 21.69
N THR A 249 0.01 -23.72 21.59
CA THR A 249 -0.01 -22.76 20.50
C THR A 249 0.70 -21.46 20.92
N PRO A 250 1.98 -21.25 20.54
CA PRO A 250 2.80 -20.16 21.05
C PRO A 250 2.42 -18.77 20.54
N TRP A 251 1.48 -18.71 19.58
CA TRP A 251 1.00 -17.48 18.98
C TRP A 251 -0.31 -16.97 19.59
N VAL A 252 -0.82 -17.62 20.65
CA VAL A 252 -1.91 -17.08 21.47
C VAL A 252 -1.40 -15.88 22.26
N CYS A 253 -2.05 -14.73 22.11
CA CYS A 253 -1.68 -13.48 22.77
C CYS A 253 -2.95 -12.74 23.22
N PRO A 254 -3.02 -12.25 24.48
CA PRO A 254 -4.12 -11.40 24.92
C PRO A 254 -4.21 -10.12 24.11
N GLY A 255 -5.44 -9.65 23.88
CA GLY A 255 -5.70 -8.41 23.16
C GLY A 255 -6.68 -8.58 21.99
N PRO A 256 -6.78 -7.56 21.12
CA PRO A 256 -7.70 -7.60 19.99
C PRO A 256 -7.28 -8.65 18.96
N VAL A 257 -8.26 -9.23 18.29
CA VAL A 257 -8.08 -10.09 17.11
C VAL A 257 -8.77 -9.43 15.94
N GLU A 258 -8.04 -9.26 14.84
CA GLU A 258 -8.53 -8.60 13.63
C GLU A 258 -8.92 -9.63 12.56
N LYS A 259 -9.90 -9.29 11.75
CA LYS A 259 -10.23 -9.95 10.49
C LYS A 259 -10.16 -8.95 9.34
N TYR A 260 -10.00 -9.47 8.13
CA TYR A 260 -9.76 -8.68 6.93
C TYR A 260 -10.65 -9.17 5.80
N PHE A 261 -10.74 -8.39 4.72
CA PHE A 261 -11.44 -8.80 3.50
C PHE A 261 -10.96 -10.18 2.99
N ASP A 262 -9.64 -10.36 2.89
CA ASP A 262 -8.99 -11.64 2.63
C ASP A 262 -7.52 -11.61 3.08
N MET A 263 -6.80 -12.71 2.84
CA MET A 263 -5.40 -12.86 3.22
C MET A 263 -4.49 -11.86 2.48
N TYR A 264 -4.81 -11.51 1.23
CA TYR A 264 -4.04 -10.55 0.45
C TYR A 264 -4.09 -9.15 1.07
N VAL A 265 -5.28 -8.70 1.46
CA VAL A 265 -5.46 -7.42 2.17
C VAL A 265 -4.75 -7.42 3.52
N ALA A 266 -4.90 -8.49 4.31
CA ALA A 266 -4.19 -8.63 5.58
C ALA A 266 -2.67 -8.52 5.40
N THR A 267 -2.15 -9.08 4.30
CA THR A 267 -0.72 -9.04 3.96
C THR A 267 -0.27 -7.63 3.63
N ALA A 268 -1.04 -6.87 2.86
CA ALA A 268 -0.72 -5.48 2.55
C ALA A 268 -0.62 -4.63 3.84
N TRP A 269 -1.55 -4.80 4.78
CA TRP A 269 -1.47 -4.15 6.09
C TRP A 269 -0.23 -4.53 6.87
N ASN A 270 0.12 -5.82 6.93
CA ASN A 270 1.32 -6.25 7.64
C ASN A 270 2.62 -5.85 6.94
N SER A 271 2.64 -5.77 5.61
CA SER A 271 3.74 -5.18 4.84
C SER A 271 3.94 -3.72 5.22
N TRP A 272 2.87 -2.93 5.23
CA TRP A 272 2.93 -1.55 5.67
C TRP A 272 3.41 -1.39 7.11
N ARG A 273 2.80 -2.11 8.07
CA ARG A 273 3.19 -2.05 9.50
C ARG A 273 4.66 -2.43 9.69
N SER A 274 5.13 -3.47 9.00
CA SER A 274 6.53 -3.90 9.06
C SER A 274 7.49 -2.85 8.51
N LEU A 275 7.19 -2.25 7.34
CA LEU A 275 8.02 -1.19 6.75
C LEU A 275 8.06 0.04 7.65
N TYR A 276 6.92 0.39 8.26
CA TYR A 276 6.83 1.52 9.18
C TYR A 276 7.65 1.28 10.45
N ILE A 277 7.61 0.07 11.02
CA ILE A 277 8.45 -0.27 12.18
C ILE A 277 9.95 -0.23 11.82
N VAL A 278 10.35 -0.73 10.64
CA VAL A 278 11.74 -0.66 10.16
C VAL A 278 12.20 0.78 10.02
N TRP A 279 11.38 1.65 9.43
CA TRP A 279 11.66 3.09 9.32
C TRP A 279 11.75 3.76 10.69
N LEU A 280 10.88 3.42 11.66
CA LEU A 280 10.93 3.93 13.03
C LEU A 280 12.21 3.49 13.76
N ASP A 281 12.66 2.24 13.58
CA ASP A 281 13.91 1.74 14.16
C ASP A 281 15.13 2.53 13.62
N GLN A 282 15.14 2.84 12.31
CA GLN A 282 16.18 3.68 11.70
C GLN A 282 16.16 5.10 12.26
N LEU A 283 14.98 5.74 12.32
CA LEU A 283 14.85 7.07 12.91
C LEU A 283 15.28 7.11 14.37
N TYR A 284 14.93 6.08 15.14
CA TYR A 284 15.33 5.96 16.54
C TYR A 284 16.85 5.97 16.69
N HIS A 285 17.57 5.14 15.93
CA HIS A 285 19.04 5.08 16.00
C HIS A 285 19.72 6.33 15.50
N VAL A 286 19.28 6.88 14.36
CA VAL A 286 19.86 8.10 13.81
C VAL A 286 19.61 9.28 14.76
N SER A 287 18.44 9.36 15.38
CA SER A 287 18.13 10.39 16.39
C SER A 287 19.03 10.25 17.61
N ASN A 288 19.23 9.03 18.11
CA ASN A 288 20.12 8.75 19.24
C ASN A 288 21.57 9.11 18.92
N ALA A 289 22.07 8.73 17.74
CA ALA A 289 23.42 9.07 17.29
C ALA A 289 23.64 10.59 17.15
N LEU A 290 22.56 11.35 16.90
CA LEU A 290 22.56 12.82 16.86
C LEU A 290 22.32 13.48 18.23
N GLY A 291 22.11 12.70 19.29
CA GLY A 291 21.81 13.21 20.65
C GLY A 291 20.38 13.72 20.85
N ARG A 292 19.44 13.37 19.97
CA ARG A 292 18.02 13.76 20.01
C ARG A 292 17.17 12.74 20.79
N PHE A 293 17.48 12.55 22.06
CA PHE A 293 16.82 11.54 22.90
C PHE A 293 15.36 11.87 23.23
N ASP A 294 14.99 13.14 23.17
CA ASP A 294 13.64 13.67 23.40
C ASP A 294 12.60 13.11 22.43
N LEU A 295 13.02 12.75 21.21
CA LEU A 295 12.15 12.19 20.17
C LEU A 295 11.98 10.67 20.28
N THR A 296 12.72 9.99 21.14
CA THR A 296 12.66 8.52 21.22
C THR A 296 11.33 7.96 21.73
N PRO A 297 10.65 8.55 22.75
CA PRO A 297 9.44 7.96 23.30
C PRO A 297 8.27 7.96 22.32
N GLN A 298 8.17 8.96 21.45
CA GLN A 298 7.13 9.02 20.40
C GLN A 298 7.31 7.90 19.36
N PHE A 299 8.56 7.57 18.98
CA PHE A 299 8.84 6.48 18.04
C PHE A 299 8.48 5.13 18.65
N VAL A 300 8.86 4.91 19.91
CA VAL A 300 8.51 3.70 20.66
C VAL A 300 6.99 3.55 20.80
N THR A 301 6.29 4.63 21.15
CA THR A 301 4.82 4.61 21.29
C THR A 301 4.13 4.25 19.98
N LYS A 302 4.54 4.87 18.87
CA LYS A 302 3.97 4.57 17.55
C LYS A 302 4.28 3.14 17.11
N MET A 303 5.50 2.67 17.35
CA MET A 303 5.93 1.31 17.06
C MET A 303 5.10 0.28 17.85
N ASN A 304 4.87 0.49 19.15
CA ASN A 304 4.04 -0.38 19.97
C ASN A 304 2.60 -0.49 19.44
N ASN A 305 2.01 0.63 19.00
CA ASN A 305 0.68 0.62 18.38
C ASN A 305 0.65 -0.20 17.08
N LEU A 306 1.70 -0.13 16.26
CA LEU A 306 1.81 -0.94 15.03
C LEU A 306 1.95 -2.43 15.38
N ILE A 307 2.72 -2.76 16.41
CA ILE A 307 2.90 -4.14 16.89
C ILE A 307 1.59 -4.75 17.39
N ILE A 308 0.74 -3.97 18.09
CA ILE A 308 -0.59 -4.43 18.50
C ILE A 308 -1.38 -4.89 17.28
N GLY A 309 -1.41 -4.10 16.19
CA GLY A 309 -2.09 -4.49 14.96
C GLY A 309 -1.48 -5.73 14.28
N VAL A 310 -0.15 -5.88 14.31
CA VAL A 310 0.50 -7.10 13.79
C VAL A 310 0.10 -8.31 14.61
N LYS A 311 0.18 -8.25 15.94
CA LYS A 311 -0.24 -9.34 16.85
C LYS A 311 -1.72 -9.68 16.65
N ALA A 312 -2.57 -8.67 16.51
CA ALA A 312 -4.01 -8.85 16.29
C ALA A 312 -4.33 -9.56 14.97
N SER A 313 -3.49 -9.42 13.95
CA SER A 313 -3.66 -10.09 12.66
C SER A 313 -3.21 -11.57 12.65
N ILE A 314 -2.33 -11.99 13.56
CA ILE A 314 -1.71 -13.33 13.53
C ILE A 314 -2.76 -14.46 13.53
N PRO A 315 -3.81 -14.42 14.38
CA PRO A 315 -4.83 -15.46 14.37
C PRO A 315 -5.57 -15.56 13.03
N TYR A 316 -5.78 -14.46 12.32
CA TYR A 316 -6.42 -14.48 11.00
C TYR A 316 -5.60 -15.28 9.97
N PHE A 317 -4.27 -15.13 10.02
CA PHE A 317 -3.36 -15.89 9.15
C PHE A 317 -3.22 -17.36 9.56
N LEU A 318 -3.24 -17.67 10.85
CA LEU A 318 -2.84 -18.97 11.38
C LEU A 318 -4.00 -19.87 11.83
N SER A 319 -5.20 -19.34 12.03
CA SER A 319 -6.40 -20.12 12.35
C SER A 319 -7.30 -20.30 11.13
N ARG A 320 -7.96 -21.46 11.00
CA ARG A 320 -8.87 -21.72 9.89
C ARG A 320 -10.13 -20.86 9.93
N ASN A 321 -10.56 -20.49 11.13
CA ASN A 321 -11.69 -19.60 11.38
C ASN A 321 -11.35 -18.73 12.60
N VAL A 322 -11.28 -17.41 12.39
CA VAL A 322 -10.79 -16.48 13.40
C VAL A 322 -11.81 -16.25 14.52
N GLU A 323 -13.11 -16.26 14.20
CA GLU A 323 -14.17 -16.15 15.19
C GLU A 323 -14.25 -17.41 16.08
N GLU A 324 -14.14 -18.60 15.48
CA GLU A 324 -14.06 -19.86 16.21
C GLU A 324 -12.80 -19.91 17.09
N TYR A 325 -11.65 -19.45 16.57
CA TYR A 325 -10.43 -19.33 17.35
C TYR A 325 -10.64 -18.50 18.63
N VAL A 326 -11.24 -17.31 18.52
CA VAL A 326 -11.50 -16.44 19.68
C VAL A 326 -12.38 -17.18 20.71
N GLN A 327 -13.42 -17.87 20.26
CA GLN A 327 -14.30 -18.64 21.13
C GLN A 327 -13.57 -19.80 21.82
N GLN A 328 -12.78 -20.57 21.08
CA GLN A 328 -12.07 -21.74 21.59
C GLN A 328 -10.99 -21.37 22.61
N VAL A 329 -10.19 -20.34 22.31
CA VAL A 329 -9.12 -19.88 23.21
C VAL A 329 -9.71 -19.34 24.51
N ASN A 330 -10.77 -18.53 24.44
CA ASN A 330 -11.43 -18.00 25.64
C ASN A 330 -12.16 -19.09 26.44
N ALA A 331 -12.59 -20.17 25.78
CA ALA A 331 -13.13 -21.36 26.45
C ALA A 331 -12.05 -22.28 27.05
N GLY A 332 -10.76 -21.91 26.96
CA GLY A 332 -9.65 -22.70 27.47
C GLY A 332 -9.36 -23.98 26.68
N LYS A 333 -9.82 -24.08 25.42
CA LYS A 333 -9.51 -25.22 24.55
C LYS A 333 -8.10 -25.08 23.98
N HIS A 334 -7.32 -26.16 24.01
CA HIS A 334 -5.91 -26.16 23.65
C HIS A 334 -5.63 -26.40 22.15
N THR A 335 -6.58 -26.97 21.42
CA THR A 335 -6.40 -27.31 19.99
C THR A 335 -7.08 -26.30 19.09
N VAL A 336 -6.28 -25.47 18.42
CA VAL A 336 -6.74 -24.59 17.35
C VAL A 336 -6.41 -25.26 16.01
N HIS A 337 -7.37 -25.34 15.10
CA HIS A 337 -7.11 -25.80 13.74
C HIS A 337 -6.27 -24.78 12.98
N SER A 338 -5.04 -25.18 12.62
CA SER A 338 -4.14 -24.37 11.80
C SER A 338 -4.77 -24.08 10.43
N ASN A 339 -4.59 -22.85 9.94
CA ASN A 339 -4.98 -22.45 8.59
C ASN A 339 -4.10 -23.13 7.52
N HIS A 340 -4.44 -22.87 6.27
CA HIS A 340 -3.69 -23.27 5.09
C HIS A 340 -2.27 -22.65 5.07
N LEU A 341 -1.33 -23.34 4.42
CA LEU A 341 0.07 -22.88 4.28
C LEU A 341 0.24 -21.45 3.76
N SER A 342 -0.67 -21.01 2.88
CA SER A 342 -0.70 -19.67 2.31
C SER A 342 -0.72 -18.58 3.38
N GLY A 343 -1.51 -18.74 4.45
CA GLY A 343 -1.57 -17.77 5.54
C GLY A 343 -0.20 -17.56 6.20
N ALA A 344 0.48 -18.65 6.53
CA ALA A 344 1.80 -18.56 7.13
C ALA A 344 2.85 -17.99 6.17
N LEU A 345 2.86 -18.43 4.89
CA LEU A 345 3.72 -17.88 3.83
C LEU A 345 3.63 -16.35 3.71
N MET A 346 2.41 -15.83 3.87
CA MET A 346 2.11 -14.41 3.75
C MET A 346 2.42 -13.60 5.02
N LEU A 347 2.61 -14.27 6.16
CA LEU A 347 2.87 -13.64 7.46
C LEU A 347 4.35 -13.64 7.86
N PHE A 348 5.06 -14.76 7.70
CA PHE A 348 6.27 -15.03 8.50
C PHE A 348 7.43 -14.03 8.28
N HIS A 349 7.63 -13.53 7.05
CA HIS A 349 8.68 -12.54 6.79
C HIS A 349 8.45 -11.21 7.51
N HIS A 350 7.18 -10.81 7.71
CA HIS A 350 6.85 -9.59 8.46
C HIS A 350 7.26 -9.72 9.92
N MET A 351 7.00 -10.88 10.54
CA MET A 351 7.39 -11.16 11.92
C MET A 351 8.91 -11.13 12.10
N TYR A 352 9.66 -11.73 11.18
CA TYR A 352 11.13 -11.67 11.22
C TYR A 352 11.65 -10.24 11.04
N SER A 353 11.10 -9.49 10.09
CA SER A 353 11.48 -8.11 9.83
C SER A 353 11.32 -7.24 11.08
N ILE A 354 10.15 -7.32 11.73
CA ILE A 354 9.84 -6.62 12.99
C ILE A 354 10.73 -7.11 14.13
N GLY A 355 10.84 -8.44 14.27
CA GLY A 355 11.61 -9.08 15.32
C GLY A 355 13.11 -8.79 15.26
N ARG A 356 13.64 -8.22 14.16
CA ARG A 356 15.03 -7.74 14.09
C ARG A 356 15.23 -6.30 14.52
N CYS A 357 14.19 -5.47 14.48
CA CYS A 357 14.27 -4.09 14.90
C CYS A 357 14.63 -4.04 16.40
N THR A 358 15.68 -3.32 16.75
CA THR A 358 16.18 -3.26 18.13
C THR A 358 15.30 -2.43 19.06
N ILE A 359 14.48 -1.54 18.49
CA ILE A 359 13.47 -0.77 19.23
C ILE A 359 12.36 -1.68 19.79
N VAL A 360 12.19 -2.88 19.25
CA VAL A 360 11.20 -3.87 19.71
C VAL A 360 11.67 -4.51 21.02
N ASP A 361 10.79 -4.62 22.00
CA ASP A 361 11.13 -5.19 23.29
C ASP A 361 11.42 -6.71 23.23
N ALA A 362 12.08 -7.24 24.25
CA ALA A 362 12.51 -8.64 24.29
C ALA A 362 11.34 -9.62 24.36
N GLU A 363 10.23 -9.27 25.02
CA GLU A 363 9.05 -10.12 25.17
C GLU A 363 8.33 -10.28 23.82
N THR A 364 8.07 -9.17 23.14
CA THR A 364 7.49 -9.19 21.79
C THR A 364 8.38 -9.94 20.82
N ARG A 365 9.70 -9.74 20.88
CA ARG A 365 10.64 -10.46 20.02
C ARG A 365 10.63 -11.96 20.27
N LYS A 366 10.57 -12.38 21.53
CA LYS A 366 10.43 -13.79 21.91
C LYS A 366 9.13 -14.37 21.35
N TYR A 367 8.01 -13.69 21.52
CA TYR A 367 6.71 -14.11 20.97
C TYR A 367 6.76 -14.30 19.44
N LEU A 368 7.36 -13.35 18.70
CA LEU A 368 7.52 -13.47 17.25
C LEU A 368 8.45 -14.63 16.87
N GLY A 369 9.54 -14.85 17.62
CA GLY A 369 10.46 -15.97 17.42
C GLY A 369 9.81 -17.33 17.68
N ASP A 370 9.06 -17.47 18.77
CA ASP A 370 8.35 -18.70 19.12
C ASP A 370 7.25 -19.01 18.09
N THR A 371 6.55 -17.98 17.60
CA THR A 371 5.56 -18.10 16.51
C THR A 371 6.22 -18.54 15.19
N LEU A 372 7.35 -17.93 14.82
CA LEU A 372 8.11 -18.32 13.62
C LEU A 372 8.59 -19.76 13.68
N ARG A 373 9.10 -20.18 14.84
CA ARG A 373 9.54 -21.56 15.07
C ARG A 373 8.38 -22.54 14.95
N TRP A 374 7.22 -22.20 15.51
CA TRP A 374 6.01 -23.00 15.35
C TRP A 374 5.57 -23.11 13.89
N ILE A 375 5.56 -22.01 13.12
CA ILE A 375 5.26 -22.05 11.67
C ILE A 375 6.22 -23.02 10.96
N GLY A 376 7.52 -22.95 11.27
CA GLY A 376 8.49 -23.82 10.63
C GLY A 376 8.30 -25.30 10.98
N ASN A 377 8.02 -25.61 12.24
CA ASN A 377 7.91 -26.98 12.72
C ASN A 377 6.54 -27.62 12.43
N GLU A 378 5.45 -26.89 12.67
CA GLU A 378 4.09 -27.41 12.64
C GLU A 378 3.38 -27.17 11.30
N MET A 379 3.77 -26.15 10.54
CA MET A 379 3.27 -25.89 9.18
C MET A 379 4.29 -26.28 8.09
N GLY A 380 5.51 -26.68 8.46
CA GLY A 380 6.49 -27.21 7.51
C GLY A 380 7.17 -26.17 6.63
N ILE A 381 7.13 -24.89 6.99
CA ILE A 381 7.85 -23.81 6.29
C ILE A 381 9.24 -23.66 6.91
N GLY A 382 10.20 -24.48 6.47
CA GLY A 382 11.51 -24.58 7.11
C GLY A 382 12.27 -23.25 7.23
N ASN A 383 12.04 -22.30 6.32
CA ASN A 383 12.65 -20.97 6.39
C ASN A 383 12.22 -20.20 7.65
N ALA A 384 10.97 -20.35 8.09
CA ALA A 384 10.48 -19.69 9.30
C ALA A 384 11.23 -20.14 10.56
N ALA A 385 11.56 -21.44 10.67
CA ALA A 385 12.38 -21.96 11.78
C ALA A 385 13.80 -21.39 11.76
N VAL A 386 14.43 -21.31 10.58
CA VAL A 386 15.77 -20.70 10.43
C VAL A 386 15.73 -19.20 10.80
N LEU A 387 14.69 -18.48 10.40
CA LEU A 387 14.53 -17.07 10.75
C LEU A 387 14.29 -16.86 12.25
N ALA A 388 13.59 -17.79 12.93
CA ALA A 388 13.43 -17.76 14.37
C ALA A 388 14.78 -17.87 15.10
N ASP A 389 15.67 -18.73 14.62
CA ASP A 389 17.02 -18.89 15.17
C ASP A 389 17.87 -17.63 14.99
N CYS A 390 17.58 -16.81 13.97
CA CYS A 390 18.25 -15.52 13.76
C CYS A 390 17.73 -14.36 14.64
N LEU A 391 16.69 -14.56 15.44
CA LEU A 391 16.15 -13.52 16.35
C LEU A 391 16.79 -13.53 17.74
N GLN A 392 17.83 -14.33 17.96
CA GLN A 392 18.51 -14.43 19.26
C GLN A 392 19.16 -13.08 19.67
N PRO A 393 19.21 -12.75 20.98
CA PRO A 393 19.71 -11.46 21.50
C PRO A 393 21.08 -11.02 20.99
N ASN A 394 21.95 -11.97 20.66
CA ASN A 394 23.32 -11.74 20.23
C ASN A 394 23.48 -11.43 18.73
N GLU A 395 22.43 -11.54 17.91
CA GLU A 395 22.47 -11.36 16.44
C GLU A 395 21.76 -10.08 15.94
N GLN A 396 21.56 -9.10 16.83
CA GLN A 396 20.71 -7.93 16.58
C GLN A 396 21.49 -6.67 16.13
N GLY A 397 20.78 -5.78 15.42
CA GLY A 397 21.23 -4.42 15.09
C GLY A 397 21.89 -4.23 13.70
N PRO A 398 21.94 -2.98 13.19
CA PRO A 398 22.48 -2.63 11.87
C PRO A 398 23.95 -3.05 11.67
N SER A 399 24.74 -3.06 12.75
CA SER A 399 26.19 -3.29 12.72
C SER A 399 26.60 -4.77 12.58
N LYS A 400 25.71 -5.74 12.85
CA LYS A 400 26.03 -7.18 12.81
C LYS A 400 25.62 -7.89 11.51
N MET A 401 25.08 -7.19 10.52
CA MET A 401 24.74 -7.78 9.22
C MET A 401 25.98 -8.30 8.43
N LYS A 402 27.20 -7.97 8.89
CA LYS A 402 28.45 -8.57 8.40
C LYS A 402 28.86 -9.87 9.12
N SER A 403 28.45 -10.11 10.38
CA SER A 403 28.96 -11.23 11.20
C SER A 403 28.02 -12.42 11.32
N LEU A 404 26.86 -12.41 10.66
CA LEU A 404 25.98 -13.58 10.62
C LEU A 404 26.72 -14.73 9.93
N ARG A 405 27.03 -15.79 10.68
CA ARG A 405 27.59 -17.05 10.15
C ARG A 405 26.71 -17.64 9.03
N ALA A 406 25.41 -17.34 9.04
CA ALA A 406 24.47 -17.65 7.96
C ALA A 406 24.67 -16.79 6.68
N LEU A 407 25.11 -15.53 6.80
CA LEU A 407 25.40 -14.65 5.67
C LEU A 407 26.78 -14.91 5.06
N HIS A 408 27.75 -15.38 5.85
CA HIS A 408 29.04 -15.85 5.35
C HIS A 408 28.89 -17.11 4.49
N ALA A 409 28.01 -18.05 4.87
CA ALA A 409 27.64 -19.21 4.04
C ALA A 409 26.94 -18.80 2.71
N LEU A 410 26.30 -17.64 2.67
CA LEU A 410 25.65 -17.07 1.47
C LEU A 410 26.54 -16.10 0.66
N LYS A 411 27.74 -15.77 1.14
CA LYS A 411 28.69 -14.84 0.47
C LYS A 411 29.93 -15.54 -0.09
N SER A 412 30.38 -16.66 0.48
CA SER A 412 31.57 -17.35 -0.03
C SER A 412 31.20 -18.36 -1.11
N LEU A 413 31.15 -17.92 -2.36
CA LEU A 413 31.51 -18.70 -3.56
C LEU A 413 31.59 -17.71 -4.72
N ARG A 414 32.83 -17.40 -5.14
CA ARG A 414 33.12 -16.53 -6.29
C ARG A 414 32.47 -17.15 -7.55
N PRO A 415 31.90 -16.34 -8.46
CA PRO A 415 31.54 -16.85 -9.77
C PRO A 415 32.83 -17.16 -10.54
N THR A 416 32.96 -18.40 -11.03
CA THR A 416 33.91 -18.69 -12.10
C THR A 416 33.39 -18.01 -13.36
N THR A 417 34.12 -17.01 -13.83
CA THR A 417 33.85 -16.22 -15.03
C THR A 417 33.64 -17.12 -16.24
N MET A 418 32.46 -17.09 -16.87
CA MET A 418 32.30 -17.51 -18.25
C MET A 418 32.15 -16.25 -19.11
N THR A 419 33.24 -15.91 -19.78
CA THR A 419 33.36 -14.79 -20.72
C THR A 419 32.51 -15.10 -21.96
N VAL A 420 31.53 -14.24 -22.28
CA VAL A 420 30.82 -14.28 -23.57
C VAL A 420 31.31 -13.10 -24.40
N THR A 421 32.04 -13.43 -25.45
CA THR A 421 32.59 -12.52 -26.46
C THR A 421 31.45 -11.90 -27.27
N THR A 422 31.34 -10.58 -27.28
CA THR A 422 30.39 -9.84 -28.13
C THR A 422 30.99 -9.61 -29.51
N VAL A 423 30.22 -9.92 -30.56
CA VAL A 423 30.49 -9.53 -31.94
C VAL A 423 29.47 -8.45 -32.32
N PRO A 424 29.87 -7.29 -32.86
CA PRO A 424 28.95 -6.21 -33.19
C PRO A 424 28.26 -6.48 -34.53
N SER A 425 26.93 -6.35 -34.57
CA SER A 425 26.14 -6.34 -35.81
C SER A 425 25.62 -4.93 -36.08
N THR A 426 25.92 -4.47 -37.29
CA THR A 426 25.51 -3.19 -37.88
C THR A 426 24.23 -3.33 -38.70
N HIS A 427 23.56 -2.18 -38.91
CA HIS A 427 22.52 -1.85 -39.91
C HIS A 427 21.04 -1.87 -39.43
N PRO A 428 20.12 -1.18 -40.15
CA PRO A 428 20.11 0.27 -40.41
C PRO A 428 18.72 0.90 -40.09
N ILE A 429 18.72 2.23 -40.00
CA ILE A 429 17.55 3.08 -39.76
C ILE A 429 16.67 3.15 -41.02
N ALA A 430 15.37 2.88 -40.88
CA ALA A 430 14.35 3.10 -41.93
C ALA A 430 13.31 4.13 -41.46
N GLN A 431 13.09 5.13 -42.32
CA GLN A 431 12.24 6.31 -42.14
C GLN A 431 10.75 5.97 -42.22
N ARG A 432 9.93 6.59 -41.34
CA ARG A 432 8.45 6.61 -41.46
C ARG A 432 8.00 7.80 -42.30
N GLY A 433 7.16 7.53 -43.30
CA GLY A 433 6.45 8.54 -44.12
C GLY A 433 5.17 9.10 -43.45
N PRO A 434 4.53 10.12 -44.05
CA PRO A 434 3.59 11.00 -43.35
C PRO A 434 2.13 10.48 -43.31
N LEU A 435 1.44 10.89 -42.25
CA LEU A 435 0.02 10.67 -41.96
C LEU A 435 -0.89 11.43 -42.94
N SER A 436 -1.87 10.72 -43.49
CA SER A 436 -2.97 11.32 -44.25
C SER A 436 -4.08 11.82 -43.32
N GLN A 437 -4.42 13.10 -43.46
CA GLN A 437 -5.56 13.77 -42.85
C GLN A 437 -6.83 13.49 -43.64
N THR A 438 -7.96 13.29 -42.97
CA THR A 438 -9.29 13.63 -43.53
C THR A 438 -10.12 14.37 -42.49
N PRO A 439 -10.91 15.38 -42.89
CA PRO A 439 -11.57 16.31 -41.97
C PRO A 439 -13.05 15.96 -41.78
N ASN A 440 -13.56 16.07 -40.55
CA ASN A 440 -15.00 16.13 -40.32
C ASN A 440 -15.32 17.38 -39.49
N ALA A 441 -15.44 18.49 -40.21
CA ALA A 441 -16.15 19.66 -39.78
C ALA A 441 -17.61 19.51 -40.21
N GLN A 442 -18.50 19.23 -39.27
CA GLN A 442 -19.93 19.57 -39.33
C GLN A 442 -20.59 19.15 -38.01
N LEU A 443 -20.82 20.14 -37.12
CA LEU A 443 -21.96 20.25 -36.19
C LEU A 443 -21.72 21.43 -35.24
N HIS A 444 -21.68 22.64 -35.81
CA HIS A 444 -22.05 23.84 -35.08
C HIS A 444 -23.50 24.15 -35.45
N GLN A 445 -24.45 23.70 -34.62
CA GLN A 445 -25.80 24.26 -34.49
C GLN A 445 -26.53 23.55 -33.35
N SER A 446 -26.60 24.19 -32.17
CA SER A 446 -27.70 24.11 -31.19
C SER A 446 -27.25 24.75 -29.86
N SER A 447 -27.24 26.07 -29.84
CA SER A 447 -27.45 26.84 -28.61
C SER A 447 -28.92 26.73 -28.21
N ASP A 448 -29.17 26.33 -26.95
CA ASP A 448 -30.45 26.27 -26.19
C ASP A 448 -30.85 24.88 -25.67
N LEU A 449 -29.88 24.10 -25.20
CA LEU A 449 -30.15 22.96 -24.33
C LEU A 449 -30.21 23.46 -22.87
N GLN A 450 -31.39 23.32 -22.25
CA GLN A 450 -31.59 23.41 -20.81
C GLN A 450 -30.41 22.72 -20.09
N TYR A 451 -29.70 23.44 -19.23
CA TYR A 451 -28.60 22.88 -18.45
C TYR A 451 -29.13 21.78 -17.53
N GLN A 452 -29.15 20.54 -18.03
CA GLN A 452 -29.42 19.36 -17.23
C GLN A 452 -28.15 18.99 -16.48
N ARG A 453 -28.25 19.04 -15.16
CA ARG A 453 -27.19 18.57 -14.26
C ARG A 453 -27.02 17.07 -14.50
N ARG A 454 -25.77 16.60 -14.60
CA ARG A 454 -25.47 15.16 -14.75
C ARG A 454 -26.11 14.40 -13.58
N GLU A 455 -26.68 13.23 -13.84
CA GLU A 455 -27.37 12.40 -12.83
C GLU A 455 -26.51 12.18 -11.57
N ALA A 456 -25.20 11.95 -11.75
CA ALA A 456 -24.26 11.76 -10.65
C ALA A 456 -24.09 12.99 -9.73
N HIS A 457 -24.49 14.18 -10.17
CA HIS A 457 -24.35 15.45 -9.44
C HIS A 457 -25.69 15.88 -8.80
N ILE A 458 -26.76 15.13 -9.00
CA ILE A 458 -28.08 15.40 -8.44
C ILE A 458 -28.14 14.77 -7.03
N PRO A 459 -28.45 15.55 -5.97
CA PRO A 459 -28.63 14.99 -4.63
C PRO A 459 -29.85 14.07 -4.57
N LYS A 460 -29.84 13.12 -3.62
CA LYS A 460 -30.98 12.24 -3.38
C LYS A 460 -32.01 13.00 -2.55
N SER A 461 -32.95 13.66 -3.22
CA SER A 461 -33.99 14.43 -2.56
C SER A 461 -35.39 14.09 -3.06
N SER A 462 -36.39 14.60 -2.35
CA SER A 462 -37.80 14.39 -2.69
C SER A 462 -38.32 15.32 -3.78
N ASN A 463 -37.53 16.30 -4.26
CA ASN A 463 -37.97 17.29 -5.25
C ASN A 463 -36.81 17.75 -6.16
N GLU A 464 -36.92 17.50 -7.46
CA GLU A 464 -35.91 17.84 -8.47
C GLU A 464 -35.69 19.36 -8.66
N ASN A 465 -36.65 20.19 -8.25
CA ASN A 465 -36.61 21.66 -8.41
C ASN A 465 -36.26 22.42 -7.12
N GLU A 466 -35.79 21.73 -6.07
CA GLU A 466 -35.44 22.41 -4.82
C GLU A 466 -34.17 23.28 -4.95
N PRO A 467 -34.01 24.32 -4.11
CA PRO A 467 -32.76 25.10 -4.10
C PRO A 467 -31.58 24.24 -3.67
N LEU A 468 -30.42 24.47 -4.31
CA LEU A 468 -29.19 23.75 -4.01
C LEU A 468 -28.20 24.65 -3.29
N TYR A 469 -27.44 24.07 -2.37
CA TYR A 469 -26.41 24.77 -1.62
C TYR A 469 -25.02 24.20 -1.90
N VAL A 470 -24.00 25.03 -1.74
CA VAL A 470 -22.59 24.69 -1.87
C VAL A 470 -21.88 25.02 -0.57
N LEU A 471 -21.05 24.10 -0.07
CA LEU A 471 -20.25 24.33 1.13
C LEU A 471 -18.77 24.45 0.75
N THR A 472 -18.12 25.52 1.20
CA THR A 472 -16.69 25.77 0.95
C THR A 472 -15.93 26.02 2.25
N LEU A 473 -14.60 25.94 2.18
CA LEU A 473 -13.74 26.51 3.22
C LEU A 473 -13.86 28.04 3.22
N PHE A 474 -13.84 28.65 4.41
CA PHE A 474 -13.70 30.09 4.61
C PHE A 474 -12.25 30.37 5.02
N THR A 475 -11.51 31.07 4.17
CA THR A 475 -10.09 31.39 4.38
C THR A 475 -9.89 32.84 4.78
N ASP A 476 -8.72 33.15 5.33
CA ASP A 476 -8.34 34.53 5.63
C ASP A 476 -8.37 35.40 4.36
N LYS A 477 -8.65 36.68 4.58
CA LYS A 477 -8.85 37.66 3.51
C LYS A 477 -7.68 37.72 2.52
N LYS A 478 -6.43 37.72 3.02
CA LYS A 478 -5.25 37.88 2.18
C LYS A 478 -5.10 36.70 1.22
N HIS A 479 -5.23 35.47 1.73
CA HIS A 479 -5.14 34.28 0.89
C HIS A 479 -6.30 34.19 -0.11
N HIS A 480 -7.52 34.51 0.32
CA HIS A 480 -8.69 34.53 -0.56
C HIS A 480 -8.55 35.53 -1.71
N GLU A 481 -8.10 36.76 -1.42
CA GLU A 481 -7.87 37.81 -2.42
C GLU A 481 -6.80 37.38 -3.43
N TYR A 482 -5.71 36.76 -2.96
CA TYR A 482 -4.63 36.29 -3.83
C TYR A 482 -5.08 35.18 -4.79
N MET A 483 -5.77 34.16 -4.29
CA MET A 483 -6.33 33.08 -5.13
C MET A 483 -7.39 33.62 -6.10
N THR A 484 -8.18 34.60 -5.66
CA THR A 484 -9.20 35.25 -6.49
C THR A 484 -8.59 36.08 -7.61
N ALA A 485 -7.46 36.76 -7.36
CA ALA A 485 -6.72 37.47 -8.40
C ALA A 485 -6.25 36.50 -9.50
N LEU A 486 -5.58 35.39 -9.12
CA LEU A 486 -5.16 34.36 -10.07
C LEU A 486 -6.34 33.83 -10.90
N ARG A 487 -7.48 33.56 -10.26
CA ARG A 487 -8.68 33.11 -10.95
C ARG A 487 -9.26 34.18 -11.87
N ARG A 488 -9.21 35.46 -11.52
CA ARG A 488 -9.69 36.56 -12.40
C ARG A 488 -8.81 36.75 -13.62
N ASP A 489 -7.50 36.57 -13.46
CA ASP A 489 -6.54 36.74 -14.53
C ASP A 489 -6.62 35.61 -15.57
N TRP A 490 -6.88 34.37 -15.12
CA TRP A 490 -6.80 33.18 -15.97
C TRP A 490 -8.16 32.54 -16.33
N PHE A 491 -9.21 32.76 -15.56
CA PHE A 491 -10.52 32.17 -15.89
C PHE A 491 -11.19 32.97 -17.02
N PRO A 492 -11.82 32.34 -18.03
CA PRO A 492 -12.50 33.06 -19.10
C PRO A 492 -13.53 34.06 -18.53
N SER A 493 -13.29 35.35 -18.75
CA SER A 493 -14.02 36.44 -18.07
C SER A 493 -15.54 36.38 -18.28
N HIS A 494 -15.99 35.99 -19.48
CA HIS A 494 -17.40 35.82 -19.81
C HIS A 494 -18.09 34.63 -19.09
N LEU A 495 -17.31 33.72 -18.48
CA LEU A 495 -17.80 32.57 -17.71
C LEU A 495 -17.57 32.71 -16.20
N LEU A 496 -16.75 33.67 -15.77
CA LEU A 496 -16.41 33.87 -14.37
C LEU A 496 -17.60 34.46 -13.61
N LYS A 497 -18.14 33.69 -12.67
CA LYS A 497 -19.32 34.08 -11.85
C LYS A 497 -19.06 34.09 -10.35
N VAL A 498 -17.95 33.50 -9.91
CA VAL A 498 -17.62 33.25 -8.51
C VAL A 498 -16.11 33.39 -8.30
N ASP A 499 -15.75 33.98 -7.17
CA ASP A 499 -14.38 34.12 -6.69
C ASP A 499 -13.74 32.75 -6.38
N ALA A 500 -12.44 32.73 -6.12
CA ALA A 500 -11.72 31.49 -5.89
C ALA A 500 -12.13 30.84 -4.56
N HIS A 501 -12.32 29.52 -4.58
CA HIS A 501 -12.83 28.78 -3.44
C HIS A 501 -12.33 27.33 -3.45
N VAL A 502 -12.41 26.70 -2.28
CA VAL A 502 -12.19 25.27 -2.10
C VAL A 502 -13.51 24.62 -1.72
N THR A 503 -14.06 23.80 -2.62
CA THR A 503 -15.38 23.18 -2.45
C THR A 503 -15.30 21.89 -1.62
N LEU A 504 -16.10 21.80 -0.57
CA LEU A 504 -16.33 20.56 0.19
C LEU A 504 -17.48 19.74 -0.40
N PHE A 505 -18.60 20.41 -0.73
CA PHE A 505 -19.81 19.81 -1.30
C PHE A 505 -20.41 20.72 -2.38
N HIS A 506 -20.81 20.16 -3.52
CA HIS A 506 -21.22 20.90 -4.73
C HIS A 506 -22.74 21.05 -4.87
N ALA A 507 -23.53 20.18 -4.23
CA ALA A 507 -24.96 20.07 -4.46
C ALA A 507 -25.68 19.54 -3.21
N LEU A 508 -25.95 20.42 -2.26
CA LEU A 508 -26.67 20.09 -1.03
C LEU A 508 -28.17 20.45 -1.15
N PRO A 509 -29.10 19.55 -0.81
CA PRO A 509 -30.54 19.74 -1.02
C PRO A 509 -31.16 20.72 -0.02
N GLY A 510 -31.93 21.70 -0.50
CA GLY A 510 -32.58 22.72 0.34
C GLY A 510 -33.58 22.15 1.35
N SER A 511 -34.21 21.01 1.04
CA SER A 511 -35.08 20.28 1.98
C SER A 511 -34.37 19.81 3.26
N LYS A 512 -33.03 19.79 3.28
CA LYS A 512 -32.19 19.42 4.44
C LYS A 512 -31.48 20.60 5.07
N LEU A 513 -31.78 21.83 4.67
CA LEU A 513 -31.02 23.02 5.07
C LEU A 513 -30.90 23.18 6.59
N ALA A 514 -31.99 23.02 7.33
CA ALA A 514 -31.98 23.18 8.79
C ALA A 514 -31.05 22.14 9.48
N GLU A 515 -31.14 20.87 9.07
CA GLU A 515 -30.28 19.78 9.53
C GLU A 515 -28.81 20.06 9.22
N MET A 516 -28.52 20.47 7.97
CA MET A 516 -27.16 20.78 7.55
C MET A 516 -26.57 21.97 8.30
N LYS A 517 -27.33 23.06 8.52
CA LYS A 517 -26.87 24.22 9.28
C LYS A 517 -26.52 23.86 10.73
N GLN A 518 -27.35 23.04 11.37
CA GLN A 518 -27.07 22.54 12.72
C GLN A 518 -25.77 21.71 12.78
N ASP A 519 -25.59 20.81 11.82
CA ASP A 519 -24.39 19.97 11.72
C ASP A 519 -23.12 20.78 11.46
N ILE A 520 -23.18 21.73 10.52
CA ILE A 520 -22.06 22.62 10.19
C ILE A 520 -21.70 23.47 11.42
N GLY A 521 -22.69 24.04 12.10
CA GLY A 521 -22.48 24.82 13.31
C GLY A 521 -21.83 24.01 14.43
N THR A 522 -22.26 22.76 14.63
CA THR A 522 -21.68 21.86 15.64
C THR A 522 -20.20 21.56 15.34
N ILE A 523 -19.87 21.24 14.09
CA ILE A 523 -18.49 20.96 13.68
C ILE A 523 -17.63 22.22 13.78
N ALA A 524 -18.14 23.36 13.32
CA ALA A 524 -17.40 24.62 13.36
C ALA A 524 -17.09 25.06 14.80
N ALA A 525 -18.02 24.85 15.74
CA ALA A 525 -17.82 25.15 17.16
C ALA A 525 -16.71 24.29 17.81
N GLY A 526 -16.53 23.04 17.35
CA GLY A 526 -15.47 22.14 17.81
C GLY A 526 -14.13 22.30 17.07
N ALA A 527 -14.11 23.00 15.94
CA ALA A 527 -12.94 23.15 15.08
C ALA A 527 -12.08 24.36 15.47
N LYS A 528 -10.75 24.21 15.29
CA LYS A 528 -9.77 25.30 15.41
C LYS A 528 -9.37 25.79 14.03
N LYS A 529 -8.99 27.07 13.93
CA LYS A 529 -8.35 27.63 12.73
C LYS A 529 -7.09 26.82 12.37
N PHE A 530 -6.80 26.67 11.08
CA PHE A 530 -5.64 25.90 10.62
C PHE A 530 -5.02 26.43 9.33
N PRO A 531 -3.70 26.24 9.11
CA PRO A 531 -3.04 26.73 7.91
C PRO A 531 -3.50 26.02 6.64
N ILE A 532 -3.55 26.75 5.54
CA ILE A 532 -3.75 26.26 4.17
C ILE A 532 -2.60 26.76 3.30
N VAL A 533 -2.01 25.88 2.51
CA VAL A 533 -0.86 26.20 1.65
C VAL A 533 -1.14 25.66 0.26
N VAL A 534 -0.79 26.43 -0.76
CA VAL A 534 -0.76 26.03 -2.15
C VAL A 534 0.64 26.32 -2.70
N ASP A 535 1.14 25.43 -3.54
CA ASP A 535 2.49 25.53 -4.09
C ASP A 535 2.56 25.01 -5.53
N THR A 536 3.68 25.27 -6.21
CA THR A 536 3.88 24.87 -7.62
C THR A 536 3.77 23.37 -7.84
N LYS A 537 4.11 22.53 -6.84
CA LYS A 537 3.95 21.06 -6.96
C LYS A 537 2.47 20.64 -7.00
N GLY A 538 1.57 21.52 -6.55
CA GLY A 538 0.13 21.33 -6.57
C GLY A 538 -0.54 21.71 -7.89
N VAL A 539 0.16 22.34 -8.84
CA VAL A 539 -0.42 22.76 -10.13
C VAL A 539 -0.73 21.54 -11.00
N PHE A 540 -1.94 21.46 -11.54
CA PHE A 540 -2.33 20.38 -12.44
C PHE A 540 -3.27 20.86 -13.55
N GLU A 541 -3.13 20.24 -14.72
CA GLU A 541 -4.01 20.45 -15.86
C GLU A 541 -5.30 19.62 -15.70
N MET A 542 -6.42 20.26 -16.01
CA MET A 542 -7.74 19.63 -16.17
C MET A 542 -8.04 19.55 -17.67
N ASN A 543 -8.92 18.64 -18.09
CA ASN A 543 -9.27 18.46 -19.51
C ASN A 543 -9.62 19.78 -20.27
N LYS A 544 -10.19 20.77 -19.57
CA LYS A 544 -10.48 22.11 -20.10
C LYS A 544 -10.12 23.21 -19.10
N GLY A 545 -8.99 23.13 -18.40
CA GLY A 545 -8.64 24.11 -17.38
C GLY A 545 -7.41 23.79 -16.55
N VAL A 546 -7.23 24.52 -15.45
CA VAL A 546 -6.08 24.44 -14.56
C VAL A 546 -6.53 24.57 -13.10
N GLY A 547 -5.98 23.74 -12.23
CA GLY A 547 -6.21 23.79 -10.79
C GLY A 547 -4.91 23.79 -9.99
N ILE A 548 -5.02 24.18 -8.72
CA ILE A 548 -3.93 24.10 -7.74
C ILE A 548 -4.43 23.31 -6.54
N ASN A 549 -3.83 22.15 -6.28
CA ASN A 549 -4.11 21.35 -5.09
C ASN A 549 -3.61 22.08 -3.84
N VAL A 550 -4.39 21.97 -2.76
CA VAL A 550 -3.93 22.35 -1.44
C VAL A 550 -2.82 21.37 -1.03
N SER A 551 -1.69 21.91 -0.61
CA SER A 551 -0.51 21.16 -0.22
C SER A 551 -0.79 20.25 0.97
N THR A 552 -0.33 19.01 0.88
CA THR A 552 -0.39 18.05 1.99
C THR A 552 0.61 18.37 3.10
N SER A 553 1.69 19.09 2.77
CA SER A 553 2.76 19.45 3.72
C SER A 553 2.32 20.40 4.85
N GLY A 554 1.22 21.15 4.65
CA GLY A 554 0.74 22.17 5.59
C GLY A 554 -0.39 21.74 6.53
N SER A 555 -0.76 20.46 6.60
CA SER A 555 -1.93 19.92 7.34
C SER A 555 -3.33 20.37 6.87
N GLY A 556 -3.42 21.43 6.04
CA GLY A 556 -4.69 22.02 5.60
C GLY A 556 -5.59 21.07 4.82
N GLN A 557 -5.03 20.33 3.86
CA GLN A 557 -5.73 19.28 3.09
C GLN A 557 -6.38 18.24 4.04
N TYR A 558 -5.61 17.74 5.01
CA TYR A 558 -6.08 16.70 5.93
C TYR A 558 -7.16 17.21 6.89
N LYS A 559 -7.00 18.41 7.45
CA LYS A 559 -7.99 19.00 8.37
C LYS A 559 -9.31 19.31 7.67
N ALA A 560 -9.25 19.87 6.46
CA ALA A 560 -10.44 20.06 5.63
C ALA A 560 -11.09 18.72 5.24
N GLY A 561 -10.27 17.70 4.93
CA GLY A 561 -10.73 16.35 4.62
C GLY A 561 -11.47 15.69 5.78
N ARG A 562 -11.00 15.88 7.02
CA ARG A 562 -11.68 15.39 8.24
C ARG A 562 -13.05 16.03 8.44
N ILE A 563 -13.15 17.36 8.30
CA ILE A 563 -14.43 18.09 8.36
C ILE A 563 -15.39 17.55 7.30
N ARG A 564 -14.91 17.39 6.06
CA ARG A 564 -15.71 16.83 4.98
C ARG A 564 -16.18 15.42 5.27
N LEU A 565 -15.32 14.56 5.81
CA LEU A 565 -15.64 13.17 6.13
C LEU A 565 -16.78 13.07 7.16
N GLU A 566 -16.68 13.84 8.24
CA GLU A 566 -17.69 13.89 9.30
C GLU A 566 -19.06 14.34 8.75
N LEU A 567 -19.08 15.41 7.97
CA LEU A 567 -20.30 15.90 7.31
C LEU A 567 -20.86 14.86 6.33
N ARG A 568 -19.99 14.22 5.53
CA ARG A 568 -20.40 13.21 4.54
C ARG A 568 -21.07 12.01 5.22
N GLN A 569 -20.56 11.55 6.35
CA GLN A 569 -21.15 10.44 7.11
C GLN A 569 -22.55 10.77 7.60
N LYS A 570 -22.77 12.00 8.08
CA LYS A 570 -24.10 12.46 8.51
C LYS A 570 -25.08 12.59 7.34
N TRP A 571 -24.58 13.00 6.17
CA TRP A 571 -25.42 13.41 5.04
C TRP A 571 -25.60 12.35 3.96
N GLU A 572 -24.93 11.19 4.06
CA GLU A 572 -24.86 10.12 3.04
C GLU A 572 -26.22 9.79 2.37
N ARG A 573 -27.30 9.79 3.17
CA ARG A 573 -28.65 9.48 2.71
C ARG A 573 -29.19 10.43 1.63
N PHE A 574 -28.71 11.68 1.59
CA PHE A 574 -29.22 12.70 0.67
C PHE A 574 -28.15 13.32 -0.26
N LEU A 575 -26.89 12.90 -0.18
CA LEU A 575 -25.82 13.38 -1.05
C LEU A 575 -25.94 12.84 -2.48
N SER A 576 -25.45 13.64 -3.44
CA SER A 576 -25.24 13.20 -4.83
C SER A 576 -24.14 12.12 -4.92
N LYS A 577 -24.04 11.38 -6.03
CA LYS A 577 -22.93 10.40 -6.21
C LYS A 577 -21.57 11.11 -6.18
N GLN A 578 -21.47 12.33 -6.73
CA GLN A 578 -20.26 13.16 -6.69
C GLN A 578 -19.90 13.57 -5.26
N ASP A 579 -20.87 14.08 -4.50
CA ASP A 579 -20.62 14.59 -3.16
C ASP A 579 -20.48 13.47 -2.13
N ASN A 580 -21.07 12.30 -2.36
CA ASN A 580 -20.82 11.12 -1.56
C ASN A 580 -19.49 10.41 -1.91
N ASN A 581 -18.74 10.90 -2.91
CA ASN A 581 -17.45 10.32 -3.25
C ASN A 581 -16.50 10.42 -2.04
N LYS A 582 -15.87 9.27 -1.72
CA LYS A 582 -14.86 9.14 -0.66
C LYS A 582 -13.55 9.82 -1.07
N LYS A 583 -13.21 9.80 -2.36
CA LYS A 583 -12.03 10.49 -2.90
C LYS A 583 -12.34 11.98 -3.04
N TRP A 584 -11.66 12.82 -2.28
CA TRP A 584 -11.77 14.28 -2.34
C TRP A 584 -10.40 14.93 -2.15
N ASN A 585 -9.98 15.71 -3.13
CA ASN A 585 -8.75 16.51 -3.07
C ASN A 585 -9.14 17.98 -3.05
N ALA A 586 -8.71 18.71 -2.03
CA ALA A 586 -8.99 20.12 -1.92
C ALA A 586 -8.13 20.84 -2.95
N HIS A 587 -8.77 21.65 -3.79
CA HIS A 587 -8.07 22.40 -4.82
C HIS A 587 -8.81 23.71 -5.08
N TYR A 588 -8.06 24.69 -5.56
CA TYR A 588 -8.60 25.87 -6.21
C TYR A 588 -8.67 25.60 -7.71
N THR A 589 -9.83 25.84 -8.31
CA THR A 589 -9.91 25.93 -9.77
C THR A 589 -9.47 27.33 -10.19
N ILE A 590 -8.42 27.45 -11.00
CA ILE A 590 -7.93 28.73 -11.52
C ILE A 590 -8.53 29.00 -12.91
N MET A 591 -8.65 27.97 -13.74
CA MET A 591 -9.23 28.04 -15.08
C MET A 591 -10.13 26.81 -15.30
N ASN A 592 -11.27 26.97 -15.96
CA ASN A 592 -12.11 25.85 -16.40
C ASN A 592 -12.98 26.27 -17.59
N LYS A 593 -13.41 25.30 -18.40
CA LYS A 593 -14.15 25.49 -19.66
C LYS A 593 -13.38 26.33 -20.69
N GLN A 594 -12.06 26.20 -20.69
CA GLN A 594 -11.20 26.76 -21.74
C GLN A 594 -10.96 25.70 -22.82
N ASP A 595 -11.23 26.06 -24.08
CA ASP A 595 -11.01 25.19 -25.24
C ASP A 595 -9.64 25.44 -25.90
N ASP A 596 -9.04 26.61 -25.66
CA ASP A 596 -7.70 26.95 -26.14
C ASP A 596 -6.61 26.28 -25.28
N LYS A 597 -5.94 25.28 -25.86
CA LYS A 597 -4.86 24.54 -25.20
C LYS A 597 -3.61 25.38 -24.95
N GLU A 598 -3.33 26.38 -25.79
CA GLU A 598 -2.17 27.25 -25.57
C GLU A 598 -2.40 28.16 -24.35
N GLU A 599 -3.62 28.64 -24.13
CA GLU A 599 -3.96 29.40 -22.93
C GLU A 599 -3.88 28.55 -21.65
N ILE A 600 -4.28 27.28 -21.72
CA ILE A 600 -4.08 26.33 -20.62
C ILE A 600 -2.58 26.15 -20.33
N ARG A 601 -1.76 25.93 -21.36
CA ARG A 601 -0.30 25.75 -21.23
C ARG A 601 0.37 26.98 -20.61
N LYS A 602 0.03 28.19 -21.08
CA LYS A 602 0.54 29.45 -20.52
C LYS A 602 0.17 29.62 -19.05
N CYS A 603 -1.06 29.25 -18.66
CA CYS A 603 -1.51 29.30 -17.28
C CYS A 603 -0.70 28.35 -16.39
N VAL A 604 -0.47 27.12 -16.84
CA VAL A 604 0.34 26.13 -16.11
C VAL A 604 1.79 26.61 -15.95
N GLU A 605 2.39 27.16 -17.01
CA GLU A 605 3.75 27.72 -16.97
C GLU A 605 3.85 28.88 -15.97
N TYR A 606 2.96 29.86 -16.07
CA TYR A 606 2.90 30.99 -15.14
C TYR A 606 2.77 30.52 -13.68
N LEU A 607 1.86 29.59 -13.40
CA LEU A 607 1.69 29.09 -12.04
C LEU A 607 2.95 28.36 -11.53
N ASN A 608 3.64 27.61 -12.40
CA ASN A 608 4.86 26.87 -12.07
C ASN A 608 6.11 27.75 -11.89
N GLU A 609 6.11 28.98 -12.41
CA GLU A 609 7.16 29.99 -12.15
C GLU A 609 7.16 30.52 -10.70
N GLY A 610 6.22 30.08 -9.87
CA GLY A 610 6.13 30.42 -8.45
C GLY A 610 4.89 31.22 -8.09
N HIS A 611 4.09 31.63 -9.08
CA HIS A 611 2.85 32.38 -8.87
C HIS A 611 1.73 31.53 -8.23
N ALA A 612 1.89 30.20 -8.13
CA ALA A 612 1.02 29.34 -7.33
C ALA A 612 1.32 29.39 -5.82
N ASN A 613 2.52 29.81 -5.40
CA ASN A 613 2.96 29.69 -4.01
C ASN A 613 2.28 30.73 -3.10
N HIS A 614 1.37 30.29 -2.24
CA HIS A 614 0.77 31.15 -1.22
C HIS A 614 0.32 30.35 0.00
N ALA A 615 0.40 30.97 1.17
CA ALA A 615 -0.07 30.40 2.43
C ALA A 615 -1.14 31.29 3.07
N GLY A 616 -2.06 30.67 3.79
CA GLY A 616 -3.16 31.32 4.50
C GLY A 616 -3.64 30.48 5.68
N THR A 617 -4.78 30.86 6.22
CA THR A 617 -5.47 30.19 7.32
C THR A 617 -6.92 29.94 6.92
N VAL A 618 -7.41 28.72 7.16
CA VAL A 618 -8.83 28.42 7.16
C VAL A 618 -9.41 28.90 8.49
N GLU A 619 -10.31 29.88 8.39
CA GLU A 619 -10.99 30.51 9.52
C GLU A 619 -12.38 29.93 9.77
N GLY A 620 -12.93 29.11 8.87
CA GLY A 620 -14.27 28.58 9.02
C GLY A 620 -14.82 27.83 7.81
N LEU A 621 -16.15 27.79 7.72
CA LEU A 621 -16.93 27.23 6.62
C LEU A 621 -17.93 28.26 6.10
N SER A 622 -18.14 28.31 4.78
CA SER A 622 -19.13 29.18 4.13
C SER A 622 -20.14 28.35 3.34
N LEU A 623 -21.42 28.57 3.60
CA LEU A 623 -22.52 28.00 2.83
C LEU A 623 -23.06 29.04 1.85
N TRP A 624 -23.37 28.59 0.64
CA TRP A 624 -23.80 29.42 -0.47
C TRP A 624 -25.05 28.84 -1.11
N LEU A 625 -26.03 29.68 -1.44
CA LEU A 625 -27.14 29.31 -2.29
C LEU A 625 -26.70 29.33 -3.76
N TYR A 626 -26.84 28.19 -4.45
CA TYR A 626 -26.55 28.04 -5.87
C TYR A 626 -27.75 28.45 -6.72
N ASP A 627 -27.62 29.54 -7.47
CA ASP A 627 -28.65 30.09 -8.35
C ASP A 627 -28.13 30.18 -9.79
N LYS A 628 -28.37 29.14 -10.59
CA LYS A 628 -28.03 29.08 -12.04
C LYS A 628 -26.58 29.53 -12.35
N GLY A 629 -25.66 29.13 -11.48
CA GLY A 629 -24.23 29.43 -11.59
C GLY A 629 -23.77 30.71 -10.88
N ARG A 630 -24.67 31.49 -10.29
CA ARG A 630 -24.32 32.56 -9.33
C ARG A 630 -24.43 32.01 -7.91
N TRP A 631 -23.49 32.36 -7.04
CA TRP A 631 -23.49 31.91 -5.65
C TRP A 631 -23.85 33.09 -4.77
N LYS A 632 -24.94 32.97 -4.03
CA LYS A 632 -25.35 33.98 -3.04
C LYS A 632 -24.87 33.53 -1.66
N PRO A 633 -24.18 34.38 -0.88
CA PRO A 633 -23.82 34.04 0.49
C PRO A 633 -25.07 33.67 1.28
N ASP A 634 -25.01 32.58 2.05
CA ASP A 634 -26.07 32.19 2.96
C ASP A 634 -25.63 32.37 4.42
N GLU A 635 -24.57 31.68 4.85
CA GLU A 635 -24.08 31.74 6.23
C GLU A 635 -22.61 31.36 6.33
N VAL A 636 -21.91 31.88 7.35
CA VAL A 636 -20.50 31.58 7.64
C VAL A 636 -20.36 31.17 9.10
N TRP A 637 -19.73 30.03 9.35
CA TRP A 637 -19.37 29.56 10.68
C TRP A 637 -17.86 29.66 10.86
N LYS A 638 -17.42 30.54 11.76
CA LYS A 638 -16.01 30.70 12.09
C LYS A 638 -15.57 29.66 13.11
N PHE A 639 -14.35 29.17 12.96
CA PHE A 639 -13.68 28.30 13.91
C PHE A 639 -13.18 29.10 15.11
N MET A 640 -13.12 28.42 16.26
CA MET A 640 -12.72 29.02 17.53
C MET A 640 -11.19 29.16 17.65
N ASP A 641 -10.72 30.20 18.33
CA ASP A 641 -9.30 30.36 18.69
C ASP A 641 -8.91 29.48 19.90
N ARG A 642 -9.86 29.18 20.80
CA ARG A 642 -9.77 28.21 21.91
C ARG A 642 -11.13 27.50 22.12
N PRO A 643 -11.17 26.18 22.39
CA PRO A 643 -12.41 25.49 22.72
C PRO A 643 -12.95 25.97 24.08
N PRO A 644 -14.28 26.01 24.28
CA PRO A 644 -14.85 26.24 25.60
C PRO A 644 -14.39 25.15 26.57
N PRO A 645 -14.19 25.48 27.86
CA PRO A 645 -13.84 24.46 28.86
C PRO A 645 -14.91 23.37 28.86
N ALA A 646 -14.49 22.10 28.84
CA ALA A 646 -15.40 20.97 28.88
C ALA A 646 -16.32 21.12 30.11
N SER A 647 -17.61 21.26 29.87
CA SER A 647 -18.61 21.22 30.93
C SER A 647 -18.46 19.88 31.65
N LYS A 648 -18.13 19.94 32.94
CA LYS A 648 -18.25 18.78 33.82
C LYS A 648 -19.68 18.25 33.68
N SER A 649 -19.82 16.99 33.32
CA SER A 649 -21.09 16.28 33.44
C SER A 649 -21.47 16.28 34.92
N GLU A 650 -22.48 17.06 35.28
CA GLU A 650 -23.24 16.83 36.50
C GLU A 650 -24.30 15.75 36.21
N ASN A 651 -24.33 14.79 37.13
CA ASN A 651 -25.19 13.60 37.29
C ASN A 651 -24.82 12.34 36.53
#